data_AF-A0A8H9KGT4-F1
#
_entry.id   AF-A0A8H9KGT4-F1
#
_cell.length_a   1.000
_cell.length_b   1.000
_cell.length_c   1.000
_cell.angle_alpha   90.00
_cell.angle_beta   90.00
_cell.angle_gamma   90.00
#
_symmetry.space_group_name_H-M   'P 1'
#
loop_
_entity.id
_entity.type
_entity.pdbx_description
1 polymer ?
#
loop_
_entity_poly.entity_id
_entity_poly.type
_entity_poly.pdbx_seq_one_letter_code
_entity_poly.pdbx_strand_id
1 'polypeptide(L)'
;MEEKSPYTYKREKQRFSIRKTKAWGACSVFLGTSILFLSAGTVARADTENPVSEPQSSSQPTQPTQPQSSSQPTQPTQPQSSSQPTQPTQNNAVKTETALTHVDKDNFTDYFSLNGSATYDAKTGIVTITPDQNNKVGNFSLTSKIDMNKSFTLTGQVNLGSDPNGADGIGFAFHNGNTTDVGNAGGNLGIGGLQDAIGFKLDTYFNPYQAPLSNKNGSEISSTDSDGFGWNGDSMNAPYGTFVDTENEEVATKDGIKVQRWWAKDVDGTSQALSKRDVNGQPHAFTVDYDGDTRTLTIKYTQTSGKILTWTTTISNSNQPMQPMAMIVSASTGAEKNLQQFELTSFDFQQAATVNVKYVDTTGHKLDQGTVNYPDGAYVNGHYTTKQLAIPNYTFIKMDDKSLDANGLLTHAGDNGTVIYVYAPNQEAAKVTYIDDTTGKTLSAKALTGYYGSTDPYRTGDTIADYEKQGYELVSDNYPTNGVVYNQDGTVQSFAVHLTHGTTQTSGNQTVNETIHYQGAGNQTPADHTAQVTFTRQVSTDAVTGEKTYGPWSADQSFAAVTSPTIKGYTADQAQIDKQTVNGDSKDLEFTVTYTKTPVVGGNVTAKYVDENGNPIADDVIASGNVGDPYSTTQKDVPGYTFKEVQGNPTGSFTDQDQTVTYVYTKNPATDNNGGTGLNQPGKPGNGTDTGNPSSNQPGNPSQPSNATNNGVINTSTNTGSKVNNGAVNSPELPQTGENNSQSQTMSFIGILLAMFGSLLGFLGIKKRRND
;
A
#
# COMPACT_ATOMS: atom_id res chain seq x y z
N MET A 1 43.98 31.10 -54.97
CA MET A 1 43.62 30.43 -56.24
C MET A 1 43.30 28.98 -55.90
N GLU A 2 42.50 28.32 -56.74
CA GLU A 2 42.11 26.90 -56.63
C GLU A 2 41.22 26.56 -55.41
N GLU A 3 40.34 25.54 -55.45
CA GLU A 3 40.16 24.47 -56.44
C GLU A 3 38.70 23.93 -56.52
N LYS A 4 38.23 23.51 -57.73
CA LYS A 4 37.18 22.46 -58.03
C LYS A 4 35.74 22.60 -57.43
N SER A 5 34.66 21.98 -57.95
CA SER A 5 34.26 21.40 -59.27
C SER A 5 32.69 21.25 -59.32
N PRO A 6 31.99 21.09 -60.47
CA PRO A 6 30.52 21.29 -60.56
C PRO A 6 29.63 20.08 -61.02
N TYR A 7 28.29 20.32 -61.02
CA TYR A 7 27.18 19.72 -61.82
C TYR A 7 26.05 18.85 -61.19
N THR A 8 24.89 19.52 -61.00
CA THR A 8 23.49 19.14 -61.36
C THR A 8 22.87 17.73 -61.16
N TYR A 9 21.83 17.72 -60.31
CA TYR A 9 20.41 17.35 -60.63
C TYR A 9 20.07 16.03 -61.36
N LYS A 10 19.24 15.19 -60.72
CA LYS A 10 18.43 14.12 -61.36
C LYS A 10 16.94 14.36 -61.11
N ARG A 11 16.11 14.13 -62.13
CA ARG A 11 14.66 13.83 -61.99
C ARG A 11 14.47 12.33 -62.15
N GLU A 12 13.54 11.73 -61.40
CA GLU A 12 13.03 10.40 -61.74
C GLU A 12 11.51 10.30 -61.53
N LYS A 13 10.90 9.22 -62.07
CA LYS A 13 9.49 9.23 -62.53
C LYS A 13 8.57 8.49 -61.56
N GLN A 14 7.50 9.14 -61.10
CA GLN A 14 6.34 8.39 -60.60
C GLN A 14 5.59 7.72 -61.76
N ARG A 15 5.00 6.54 -61.50
CA ARG A 15 4.20 5.76 -62.45
C ARG A 15 2.81 5.53 -61.88
N PHE A 16 1.77 5.77 -62.69
CA PHE A 16 0.43 5.27 -62.42
C PHE A 16 0.34 3.76 -62.69
N SER A 17 -0.51 3.07 -61.93
CA SER A 17 -1.09 1.78 -62.30
C SER A 17 -2.46 1.63 -61.63
N ILE A 18 -3.40 0.93 -62.26
CA ILE A 18 -4.82 0.93 -61.88
C ILE A 18 -5.34 -0.51 -61.73
N ARG A 19 -5.96 -0.79 -60.57
CA ARG A 19 -6.84 -1.92 -60.23
C ARG A 19 -6.36 -3.36 -60.50
N LYS A 20 -6.43 -4.17 -59.45
CA LYS A 20 -7.36 -5.32 -59.44
C LYS A 20 -7.89 -5.57 -58.02
N THR A 21 -9.16 -5.95 -57.93
CA THR A 21 -9.90 -6.16 -56.68
C THR A 21 -10.03 -7.65 -56.36
N LYS A 22 -10.01 -7.98 -55.07
CA LYS A 22 -10.76 -9.09 -54.46
C LYS A 22 -11.21 -8.65 -53.07
N ALA A 23 -12.38 -9.09 -52.64
CA ALA A 23 -13.00 -8.71 -51.38
C ALA A 23 -13.76 -9.89 -50.78
N TRP A 24 -13.81 -9.94 -49.45
CA TRP A 24 -14.74 -10.60 -48.53
C TRP A 24 -14.20 -10.29 -47.11
N GLY A 25 -14.99 -9.90 -46.10
CA GLY A 25 -16.39 -9.50 -46.10
C GLY A 25 -16.99 -9.59 -44.68
N ALA A 26 -17.47 -8.46 -44.14
CA ALA A 26 -18.23 -8.41 -42.89
C ALA A 26 -19.19 -7.20 -42.92
N CYS A 27 -20.35 -7.30 -42.27
CA CYS A 27 -21.43 -6.30 -42.37
C CYS A 27 -21.48 -5.36 -41.16
N SER A 28 -21.94 -4.13 -41.40
CA SER A 28 -22.69 -3.31 -40.44
C SER A 28 -23.76 -2.52 -41.20
N VAL A 29 -24.95 -2.37 -40.62
CA VAL A 29 -26.16 -1.85 -41.31
C VAL A 29 -26.38 -0.37 -40.99
N PHE A 30 -26.78 0.41 -42.00
CA PHE A 30 -27.15 1.82 -41.85
C PHE A 30 -28.68 2.00 -41.82
N LEU A 31 -29.19 2.52 -40.70
CA LEU A 31 -30.49 3.19 -40.54
C LEU A 31 -30.27 4.29 -39.48
N GLY A 32 -30.71 5.55 -39.63
CA GLY A 32 -31.35 6.19 -40.77
C GLY A 32 -32.78 6.68 -40.52
N THR A 33 -32.97 7.74 -39.72
CA THR A 33 -34.07 8.74 -39.83
C THR A 33 -33.92 9.85 -38.78
N SER A 34 -34.61 10.98 -38.97
CA SER A 34 -34.57 12.16 -38.09
C SER A 34 -35.91 12.36 -37.37
N ILE A 35 -35.89 12.65 -36.07
CA ILE A 35 -37.04 13.09 -35.25
C ILE A 35 -36.51 14.20 -34.32
N LEU A 36 -36.81 15.48 -34.52
CA LEU A 36 -38.06 16.22 -34.19
C LEU A 36 -38.15 16.51 -32.68
N PHE A 37 -37.82 17.76 -32.30
CA PHE A 37 -37.91 18.27 -30.92
C PHE A 37 -39.37 18.41 -30.47
N LEU A 38 -39.66 17.95 -29.25
CA LEU A 38 -40.89 18.25 -28.51
C LEU A 38 -40.53 18.84 -27.16
N SER A 39 -41.22 19.91 -26.78
CA SER A 39 -41.17 20.50 -25.45
C SER A 39 -42.13 19.78 -24.50
N ALA A 40 -41.75 19.69 -23.22
CA ALA A 40 -42.63 19.25 -22.14
C ALA A 40 -42.35 20.09 -20.89
N GLY A 41 -43.41 20.49 -20.19
CA GLY A 41 -43.33 21.35 -19.01
C GLY A 41 -43.51 20.61 -17.68
N THR A 42 -42.87 21.16 -16.66
CA THR A 42 -43.26 21.21 -15.24
C THR A 42 -44.28 20.19 -14.69
N VAL A 43 -43.82 19.33 -13.77
CA VAL A 43 -44.61 18.89 -12.60
C VAL A 43 -43.68 18.85 -11.38
N ALA A 44 -44.14 19.37 -10.25
CA ALA A 44 -43.46 19.23 -8.95
C ALA A 44 -44.24 18.25 -8.05
N ARG A 45 -43.54 17.53 -7.16
CA ARG A 45 -44.15 16.78 -6.05
C ARG A 45 -43.13 16.59 -4.90
N ALA A 46 -43.64 16.43 -3.69
CA ALA A 46 -42.87 16.56 -2.45
C ALA A 46 -42.99 15.33 -1.51
N ASP A 47 -42.19 15.39 -0.45
CA ASP A 47 -42.31 14.79 0.89
C ASP A 47 -42.26 13.25 1.09
N THR A 48 -41.21 12.83 1.81
CA THR A 48 -41.26 11.75 2.81
C THR A 48 -40.32 12.08 3.97
N GLU A 49 -40.82 12.02 5.21
CA GLU A 49 -40.06 12.08 6.48
C GLU A 49 -39.28 10.73 6.70
N ASN A 50 -38.51 10.43 7.76
CA ASN A 50 -38.50 10.89 9.16
C ASN A 50 -37.10 10.59 9.85
N PRO A 51 -36.85 10.60 11.19
CA PRO A 51 -35.86 11.52 11.79
C PRO A 51 -34.74 10.82 12.63
N VAL A 52 -34.21 11.53 13.66
CA VAL A 52 -33.26 11.18 14.78
C VAL A 52 -31.89 11.88 14.65
N SER A 53 -31.31 12.58 15.65
CA SER A 53 -31.82 13.15 16.92
C SER A 53 -30.77 14.06 17.60
N GLU A 54 -31.18 15.13 18.30
CA GLU A 54 -30.37 15.83 19.33
C GLU A 54 -31.23 16.26 20.54
N PRO A 55 -30.64 16.51 21.74
CA PRO A 55 -31.36 16.46 23.02
C PRO A 55 -32.00 17.79 23.49
N GLN A 56 -33.03 17.68 24.33
CA GLN A 56 -33.72 18.81 24.97
C GLN A 56 -33.08 19.28 26.29
N SER A 57 -33.38 20.53 26.66
CA SER A 57 -33.48 20.97 28.06
C SER A 57 -34.65 21.95 28.24
N SER A 58 -35.32 21.90 29.39
CA SER A 58 -36.54 22.66 29.74
C SER A 58 -36.22 24.10 30.22
N SER A 59 -37.16 25.07 30.34
CA SER A 59 -38.54 24.97 30.85
C SER A 59 -39.40 26.21 30.57
N GLN A 60 -40.72 26.09 30.77
CA GLN A 60 -41.73 27.17 30.72
C GLN A 60 -42.55 27.15 32.03
N PRO A 61 -43.09 28.29 32.52
CA PRO A 61 -44.49 28.67 32.23
C PRO A 61 -44.63 30.23 32.05
N THR A 62 -45.77 30.90 31.80
CA THR A 62 -47.21 30.55 31.65
C THR A 62 -47.89 31.58 30.69
N GLN A 63 -49.20 31.48 30.46
CA GLN A 63 -50.08 32.53 29.90
C GLN A 63 -51.20 32.86 30.94
N PRO A 64 -52.04 33.92 30.79
CA PRO A 64 -53.27 33.77 29.96
C PRO A 64 -53.90 35.05 29.32
N THR A 65 -54.71 34.82 28.28
CA THR A 65 -55.94 35.56 27.85
C THR A 65 -55.91 36.96 27.19
N GLN A 66 -56.92 37.12 26.31
CA GLN A 66 -57.39 38.26 25.49
C GLN A 66 -58.54 39.05 26.22
N PRO A 67 -59.21 40.12 25.71
CA PRO A 67 -59.63 40.37 24.30
C PRO A 67 -59.62 41.85 23.82
N GLN A 68 -60.55 42.21 22.90
CA GLN A 68 -60.48 43.31 21.92
C GLN A 68 -61.19 44.64 22.31
N SER A 69 -60.78 45.70 21.61
CA SER A 69 -61.59 46.84 21.09
C SER A 69 -62.17 47.91 22.03
N SER A 70 -61.98 49.19 21.65
CA SER A 70 -63.05 50.20 21.50
C SER A 70 -62.53 51.51 20.85
N SER A 71 -63.43 52.43 20.52
CA SER A 71 -63.25 53.59 19.63
C SER A 71 -62.77 54.91 20.27
N GLN A 72 -62.36 55.86 19.41
CA GLN A 72 -62.36 57.33 19.61
C GLN A 72 -63.69 57.89 20.17
N PRO A 73 -63.79 59.20 20.57
CA PRO A 73 -62.88 60.36 20.38
C PRO A 73 -62.48 61.04 21.73
N THR A 74 -61.90 62.24 21.92
CA THR A 74 -61.79 63.53 21.16
C THR A 74 -60.46 64.30 21.40
N GLN A 75 -60.18 65.29 20.53
CA GLN A 75 -59.20 66.40 20.65
C GLN A 75 -59.42 67.32 21.89
N PRO A 76 -58.52 68.27 22.28
CA PRO A 76 -57.73 69.13 21.38
C PRO A 76 -56.28 69.60 21.76
N THR A 77 -55.58 70.07 20.71
CA THR A 77 -54.50 71.11 20.65
C THR A 77 -53.14 70.97 21.36
N GLN A 78 -52.11 71.07 20.50
CA GLN A 78 -50.70 71.44 20.65
C GLN A 78 -49.73 70.52 21.44
N PRO A 79 -48.55 70.21 20.87
CA PRO A 79 -47.60 69.26 21.47
C PRO A 79 -46.41 69.93 22.16
N GLN A 80 -45.99 69.39 23.31
CA GLN A 80 -44.62 69.58 23.79
C GLN A 80 -43.69 68.50 23.20
N SER A 81 -42.41 68.86 23.10
CA SER A 81 -41.38 68.11 22.38
C SER A 81 -40.96 66.80 23.04
N SER A 82 -40.99 65.71 22.26
CA SER A 82 -40.01 64.63 22.35
C SER A 82 -39.53 64.28 20.94
N SER A 83 -38.23 64.45 20.69
CA SER A 83 -37.64 64.27 19.37
C SER A 83 -37.33 62.79 19.10
N GLN A 84 -38.32 62.04 18.63
CA GLN A 84 -38.07 60.75 17.99
C GLN A 84 -37.26 60.99 16.70
N PRO A 85 -36.13 60.29 16.48
CA PRO A 85 -35.39 60.44 15.24
C PRO A 85 -36.23 59.94 14.07
N THR A 86 -36.56 60.84 13.15
CA THR A 86 -37.14 60.47 11.86
C THR A 86 -36.17 59.58 11.10
N GLN A 87 -36.69 58.50 10.52
CA GLN A 87 -35.99 57.71 9.51
C GLN A 87 -35.34 58.64 8.49
N PRO A 88 -34.01 58.55 8.24
CA PRO A 88 -33.39 59.40 7.23
C PRO A 88 -34.00 59.06 5.88
N THR A 89 -34.62 60.05 5.25
CA THR A 89 -34.86 60.04 3.81
C THR A 89 -33.55 59.71 3.11
N GLN A 90 -33.60 58.92 2.04
CA GLN A 90 -32.43 58.72 1.18
C GLN A 90 -31.94 60.08 0.70
N ASN A 91 -30.84 60.55 1.30
CA ASN A 91 -30.02 61.56 0.67
C ASN A 91 -29.48 60.92 -0.60
N ASN A 92 -30.07 61.25 -1.74
CA ASN A 92 -29.43 61.07 -3.03
C ASN A 92 -28.18 61.95 -3.02
N ALA A 93 -27.08 61.41 -2.50
CA ALA A 93 -25.75 61.93 -2.76
C ALA A 93 -25.64 62.05 -4.27
N VAL A 94 -25.41 63.27 -4.76
CA VAL A 94 -25.35 63.51 -6.20
C VAL A 94 -24.24 62.63 -6.75
N LYS A 95 -24.59 61.70 -7.65
CA LYS A 95 -23.62 60.88 -8.37
C LYS A 95 -22.84 61.83 -9.27
N THR A 96 -21.64 62.21 -8.81
CA THR A 96 -20.80 63.18 -9.50
C THR A 96 -20.16 62.48 -10.68
N GLU A 97 -20.56 62.86 -11.90
CA GLU A 97 -19.80 62.46 -13.09
C GLU A 97 -18.36 62.97 -12.97
N THR A 98 -17.41 62.09 -13.24
CA THR A 98 -15.99 62.39 -13.23
C THR A 98 -15.60 63.28 -14.40
N ALA A 99 -14.57 64.12 -14.22
CA ALA A 99 -14.12 65.01 -15.29
C ALA A 99 -13.40 64.23 -16.39
N LEU A 100 -13.45 64.76 -17.63
CA LEU A 100 -12.59 64.31 -18.71
C LEU A 100 -11.12 64.47 -18.28
N THR A 101 -10.37 63.38 -18.40
CA THR A 101 -8.94 63.29 -18.13
C THR A 101 -8.18 63.38 -19.45
N HIS A 102 -7.28 64.36 -19.56
CA HIS A 102 -6.38 64.52 -20.70
C HIS A 102 -4.97 64.10 -20.28
N VAL A 103 -4.45 63.06 -20.92
CA VAL A 103 -3.05 62.62 -20.77
C VAL A 103 -2.26 63.03 -21.99
N ASP A 104 -1.10 63.64 -21.78
CA ASP A 104 -0.13 64.00 -22.81
C ASP A 104 1.27 63.51 -22.40
N LYS A 105 2.31 63.93 -23.14
CA LYS A 105 3.68 63.53 -22.82
C LYS A 105 4.25 64.12 -21.52
N ASP A 106 3.71 65.23 -21.03
CA ASP A 106 4.23 65.95 -19.87
C ASP A 106 3.60 65.46 -18.55
N ASN A 107 2.43 64.80 -18.60
CA ASN A 107 1.78 64.16 -17.44
C ASN A 107 1.64 62.62 -17.51
N PHE A 108 2.16 61.96 -18.55
CA PHE A 108 2.06 60.50 -18.77
C PHE A 108 2.24 59.63 -17.52
N THR A 109 3.28 59.89 -16.73
CA THR A 109 3.65 59.09 -15.54
C THR A 109 2.69 59.22 -14.36
N ASP A 110 1.78 60.19 -14.38
CA ASP A 110 0.74 60.35 -13.35
C ASP A 110 -0.43 59.36 -13.60
N TYR A 111 -0.60 58.90 -14.85
CA TYR A 111 -1.71 58.06 -15.29
C TYR A 111 -1.28 56.66 -15.76
N PHE A 112 -0.02 56.46 -16.14
CA PHE A 112 0.48 55.18 -16.64
C PHE A 112 1.63 54.60 -15.81
N SER A 113 1.49 53.33 -15.41
CA SER A 113 2.57 52.52 -14.82
C SER A 113 3.35 51.79 -15.91
N LEU A 114 4.68 51.74 -15.76
CA LEU A 114 5.62 51.04 -16.66
C LEU A 114 6.10 49.74 -16.00
N ASN A 115 6.03 48.62 -16.72
CA ASN A 115 6.44 47.31 -16.22
C ASN A 115 7.43 46.60 -17.16
N GLY A 116 8.26 45.71 -16.59
CA GLY A 116 9.19 44.87 -17.35
C GLY A 116 10.32 45.69 -17.99
N SER A 117 10.50 45.56 -19.31
CA SER A 117 11.47 46.36 -20.08
C SER A 117 10.98 47.75 -20.48
N ALA A 118 9.74 48.14 -20.13
CA ALA A 118 9.17 49.40 -20.56
C ALA A 118 9.87 50.61 -19.92
N THR A 119 10.21 51.61 -20.74
CA THR A 119 10.87 52.85 -20.33
C THR A 119 10.26 54.04 -21.07
N TYR A 120 10.36 55.24 -20.51
CA TYR A 120 9.69 56.44 -21.02
C TYR A 120 10.63 57.64 -21.11
N ASP A 121 10.57 58.38 -22.23
CA ASP A 121 11.23 59.67 -22.39
C ASP A 121 10.21 60.82 -22.47
N ALA A 122 10.06 61.54 -21.35
CA ALA A 122 9.17 62.69 -21.23
C ALA A 122 9.50 63.85 -22.18
N LYS A 123 10.70 63.89 -22.81
CA LYS A 123 11.01 64.92 -23.81
C LYS A 123 10.32 64.67 -25.15
N THR A 124 10.11 63.40 -25.49
CA THR A 124 9.61 62.96 -26.81
C THR A 124 8.21 62.36 -26.74
N GLY A 125 7.74 61.91 -25.57
CA GLY A 125 6.48 61.18 -25.45
C GLY A 125 6.60 59.69 -25.80
N ILE A 126 7.83 59.19 -26.01
CA ILE A 126 8.08 57.82 -26.46
C ILE A 126 8.17 56.88 -25.26
N VAL A 127 7.23 55.94 -25.19
CA VAL A 127 7.36 54.69 -24.42
C VAL A 127 8.09 53.68 -25.28
N THR A 128 9.30 53.29 -24.87
CA THR A 128 10.00 52.13 -25.43
C THR A 128 9.58 50.90 -24.64
N ILE A 129 8.74 50.05 -25.24
CA ILE A 129 8.12 48.89 -24.58
C ILE A 129 9.13 47.74 -24.52
N THR A 130 9.77 47.42 -25.66
CA THR A 130 10.98 46.58 -25.72
C THR A 130 12.11 47.32 -26.46
N PRO A 131 13.36 47.28 -25.95
CA PRO A 131 14.51 47.59 -26.78
C PRO A 131 14.75 46.48 -27.81
N ASP A 132 15.58 46.73 -28.81
CA ASP A 132 16.02 45.75 -29.81
C ASP A 132 16.97 44.67 -29.21
N GLN A 133 16.45 43.89 -28.26
CA GLN A 133 17.15 42.82 -27.56
C GLN A 133 16.24 41.60 -27.43
N ASN A 134 16.83 40.41 -27.42
CA ASN A 134 16.14 39.15 -27.15
C ASN A 134 15.57 39.06 -25.73
N ASN A 135 14.53 38.24 -25.56
CA ASN A 135 13.94 37.87 -24.27
C ASN A 135 13.59 39.11 -23.43
N LYS A 136 12.76 39.99 -23.99
CA LYS A 136 12.19 41.18 -23.32
C LYS A 136 10.69 41.06 -23.27
N VAL A 137 10.12 41.55 -22.18
CA VAL A 137 8.68 41.70 -21.99
C VAL A 137 8.50 43.04 -21.31
N GLY A 138 7.70 43.91 -21.90
CA GLY A 138 7.38 45.21 -21.34
C GLY A 138 5.92 45.56 -21.58
N ASN A 139 5.37 46.41 -20.72
CA ASN A 139 4.07 47.01 -20.94
C ASN A 139 3.96 48.35 -20.24
N PHE A 140 2.98 49.14 -20.65
CA PHE A 140 2.45 50.23 -19.84
C PHE A 140 0.95 50.04 -19.63
N SER A 141 0.48 50.36 -18.42
CA SER A 141 -0.89 50.11 -17.96
C SER A 141 -1.47 51.35 -17.31
N LEU A 142 -2.75 51.63 -17.58
CA LEU A 142 -3.47 52.76 -17.00
C LEU A 142 -3.72 52.49 -15.52
N THR A 143 -3.36 53.43 -14.65
CA THR A 143 -3.49 53.29 -13.17
C THR A 143 -4.95 53.27 -12.70
N SER A 144 -5.86 53.74 -13.55
CA SER A 144 -7.31 53.81 -13.37
C SER A 144 -8.04 52.97 -14.41
N LYS A 145 -9.35 52.78 -14.23
CA LYS A 145 -10.22 52.21 -15.27
C LYS A 145 -10.98 53.31 -16.02
N ILE A 146 -11.31 53.02 -17.28
CA ILE A 146 -12.10 53.89 -18.16
C ILE A 146 -13.59 53.66 -17.89
N ASP A 147 -14.39 54.73 -17.80
CA ASP A 147 -15.85 54.63 -17.86
C ASP A 147 -16.29 54.35 -19.30
N MET A 148 -16.59 53.09 -19.59
CA MET A 148 -17.02 52.63 -20.92
C MET A 148 -18.45 53.09 -21.30
N ASN A 149 -19.11 53.93 -20.50
CA ASN A 149 -20.34 54.64 -20.88
C ASN A 149 -20.03 56.03 -21.48
N LYS A 150 -18.76 56.34 -21.71
CA LYS A 150 -18.24 57.61 -22.23
C LYS A 150 -17.24 57.32 -23.35
N SER A 151 -17.19 58.19 -24.35
CA SER A 151 -16.24 58.07 -25.46
C SER A 151 -14.80 58.35 -25.00
N PHE A 152 -13.82 57.73 -25.65
CA PHE A 152 -12.40 58.03 -25.46
C PHE A 152 -11.63 58.00 -26.78
N THR A 153 -10.52 58.74 -26.85
CA THR A 153 -9.59 58.71 -27.99
C THR A 153 -8.15 58.66 -27.49
N LEU A 154 -7.41 57.63 -27.90
CA LEU A 154 -5.96 57.53 -27.79
C LEU A 154 -5.35 57.85 -29.17
N THR A 155 -4.54 58.89 -29.23
CA THR A 155 -3.79 59.29 -30.44
C THR A 155 -2.29 59.20 -30.18
N GLY A 156 -1.57 58.59 -31.12
CA GLY A 156 -0.12 58.48 -31.03
C GLY A 156 0.51 57.92 -32.29
N GLN A 157 1.73 57.39 -32.17
CA GLN A 157 2.41 56.67 -33.23
C GLN A 157 2.99 55.35 -32.72
N VAL A 158 3.00 54.33 -33.57
CA VAL A 158 3.57 53.01 -33.27
C VAL A 158 4.84 52.80 -34.09
N ASN A 159 5.93 52.39 -33.43
CA ASN A 159 7.12 51.83 -34.10
C ASN A 159 7.13 50.32 -33.86
N LEU A 160 6.97 49.54 -34.94
CA LEU A 160 7.03 48.07 -34.92
C LEU A 160 8.47 47.52 -35.01
N GLY A 161 9.47 48.40 -35.05
CA GLY A 161 10.87 48.05 -35.24
C GLY A 161 11.27 47.93 -36.70
N SER A 162 12.48 47.42 -36.95
CA SER A 162 13.20 47.53 -38.22
C SER A 162 13.53 46.20 -38.91
N ASP A 163 13.28 45.04 -38.27
CA ASP A 163 13.31 43.75 -38.96
C ASP A 163 11.88 43.31 -39.30
N PRO A 164 11.49 43.21 -40.59
CA PRO A 164 10.17 42.74 -41.01
C PRO A 164 9.85 41.27 -40.67
N ASN A 165 10.73 40.56 -39.97
CA ASN A 165 10.55 39.20 -39.44
C ASN A 165 10.89 39.13 -37.93
N GLY A 166 11.24 40.26 -37.33
CA GLY A 166 11.43 40.39 -35.88
C GLY A 166 10.11 40.30 -35.12
N ALA A 167 10.20 39.91 -33.85
CA ALA A 167 9.06 39.48 -33.04
C ALA A 167 8.94 40.31 -31.74
N ASP A 168 7.81 40.28 -31.03
CA ASP A 168 6.56 39.54 -31.35
C ASP A 168 5.49 40.44 -32.01
N GLY A 169 5.50 41.73 -31.69
CA GLY A 169 4.50 42.72 -32.06
C GLY A 169 4.00 43.49 -30.83
N ILE A 170 3.00 44.35 -31.04
CA ILE A 170 2.42 45.20 -29.99
C ILE A 170 0.93 44.91 -29.85
N GLY A 171 0.51 44.49 -28.65
CA GLY A 171 -0.88 44.30 -28.27
C GLY A 171 -1.40 45.47 -27.43
N PHE A 172 -2.61 45.93 -27.74
CA PHE A 172 -3.41 46.87 -26.95
C PHE A 172 -4.60 46.10 -26.40
N ALA A 173 -4.93 46.21 -25.11
CA ALA A 173 -6.05 45.48 -24.52
C ALA A 173 -6.86 46.31 -23.52
N PHE A 174 -8.19 46.14 -23.58
CA PHE A 174 -9.17 46.69 -22.65
C PHE A 174 -9.89 45.53 -21.96
N HIS A 175 -9.89 45.46 -20.63
CA HIS A 175 -10.27 44.24 -19.91
C HIS A 175 -10.96 44.47 -18.55
N ASN A 176 -11.75 43.50 -18.10
CA ASN A 176 -12.52 43.59 -16.85
C ASN A 176 -11.68 43.31 -15.59
N GLY A 177 -10.50 42.69 -15.72
CA GLY A 177 -9.57 42.38 -14.61
C GLY A 177 -8.99 43.61 -13.88
N ASN A 178 -7.97 43.40 -13.05
CA ASN A 178 -7.37 44.48 -12.25
C ASN A 178 -6.56 45.48 -13.11
N THR A 179 -6.42 46.75 -12.67
CA THR A 179 -5.47 47.70 -13.31
C THR A 179 -4.01 47.26 -13.20
N THR A 180 -3.71 46.26 -12.36
CA THR A 180 -2.40 45.62 -12.23
C THR A 180 -2.33 44.21 -12.81
N ASP A 181 -3.32 43.74 -13.58
CA ASP A 181 -3.22 42.47 -14.30
C ASP A 181 -2.45 42.68 -15.61
N VAL A 182 -1.65 41.68 -16.02
CA VAL A 182 -0.76 41.73 -17.20
C VAL A 182 -0.94 40.45 -18.01
N GLY A 183 -1.19 40.57 -19.32
CA GLY A 183 -1.30 39.42 -20.21
C GLY A 183 0.05 38.80 -20.57
N ASN A 184 0.02 37.57 -21.06
CA ASN A 184 1.20 36.77 -21.36
C ASN A 184 1.98 37.29 -22.58
N ALA A 185 3.30 37.16 -22.53
CA ALA A 185 4.22 37.43 -23.62
C ALA A 185 4.12 36.39 -24.77
N GLY A 186 5.01 36.52 -25.76
CA GLY A 186 5.07 35.63 -26.92
C GLY A 186 3.82 35.74 -27.78
N GLY A 187 3.35 34.62 -28.36
CA GLY A 187 2.18 34.58 -29.24
C GLY A 187 0.84 35.03 -28.61
N ASN A 188 0.81 35.32 -27.31
CA ASN A 188 -0.32 35.95 -26.63
C ASN A 188 -0.36 37.48 -26.77
N LEU A 189 0.71 38.11 -27.28
CA LEU A 189 0.88 39.56 -27.52
C LEU A 189 0.57 40.46 -26.30
N GLY A 190 0.65 39.93 -25.09
CA GLY A 190 0.26 40.63 -23.85
C GLY A 190 -1.25 40.78 -23.64
N ILE A 191 -2.06 40.03 -24.40
CA ILE A 191 -3.53 40.02 -24.34
C ILE A 191 -4.02 38.75 -23.63
N GLY A 192 -3.50 37.56 -23.99
CA GLY A 192 -3.90 36.28 -23.37
C GLY A 192 -3.62 36.24 -21.86
N GLY A 193 -4.58 35.79 -21.05
CA GLY A 193 -4.51 35.85 -19.58
C GLY A 193 -5.21 37.06 -18.95
N LEU A 194 -5.56 38.08 -19.73
CA LEU A 194 -6.42 39.18 -19.27
C LEU A 194 -7.89 38.74 -19.26
N GLN A 195 -8.62 39.10 -18.20
CA GLN A 195 -10.02 38.71 -17.99
C GLN A 195 -10.99 39.52 -18.87
N ASP A 196 -11.86 38.83 -19.60
CA ASP A 196 -12.90 39.39 -20.49
C ASP A 196 -12.35 40.54 -21.37
N ALA A 197 -11.24 40.28 -22.06
CA ALA A 197 -10.51 41.32 -22.78
C ALA A 197 -11.04 41.48 -24.21
N ILE A 198 -11.17 42.72 -24.65
CA ILE A 198 -11.18 43.10 -26.06
C ILE A 198 -9.89 43.87 -26.35
N GLY A 199 -9.06 43.31 -27.22
CA GLY A 199 -7.78 43.86 -27.61
C GLY A 199 -7.62 43.98 -29.12
N PHE A 200 -6.51 44.58 -29.52
CA PHE A 200 -6.08 44.70 -30.89
C PHE A 200 -4.56 44.50 -30.94
N LYS A 201 -4.07 43.64 -31.82
CA LYS A 201 -2.62 43.43 -32.02
C LYS A 201 -2.16 43.95 -33.37
N LEU A 202 -0.98 44.60 -33.36
CA LEU A 202 -0.13 44.79 -34.53
C LEU A 202 0.99 43.76 -34.44
N ASP A 203 0.75 42.62 -35.07
CA ASP A 203 1.57 41.42 -34.97
C ASP A 203 2.69 41.44 -36.04
N THR A 204 3.90 41.04 -35.67
CA THR A 204 5.05 40.98 -36.59
C THR A 204 5.65 39.59 -36.77
N TYR A 205 5.17 38.57 -36.05
CA TYR A 205 5.74 37.22 -36.09
C TYR A 205 4.68 36.12 -36.07
N PHE A 206 4.68 35.25 -37.08
CA PHE A 206 3.67 34.20 -37.20
C PHE A 206 3.85 33.08 -36.17
N ASN A 207 2.91 32.99 -35.22
CA ASN A 207 2.79 32.00 -34.18
C ASN A 207 1.78 30.89 -34.58
N PRO A 208 2.22 29.64 -34.82
CA PRO A 208 1.30 28.50 -34.86
C PRO A 208 0.80 28.18 -33.44
N TYR A 209 -0.34 27.49 -33.34
CA TYR A 209 -0.93 27.05 -32.06
C TYR A 209 0.08 26.27 -31.21
N GLN A 210 0.20 26.65 -29.93
CA GLN A 210 1.03 25.97 -28.94
C GLN A 210 0.18 25.55 -27.75
N ALA A 211 0.05 24.24 -27.54
CA ALA A 211 -0.62 23.70 -26.36
C ALA A 211 0.13 24.10 -25.08
N PRO A 212 -0.57 24.47 -23.98
CA PRO A 212 0.07 24.80 -22.71
C PRO A 212 1.00 23.68 -22.23
N LEU A 213 2.20 24.04 -21.75
CA LEU A 213 3.10 23.10 -21.09
C LEU A 213 2.84 22.97 -19.57
N SER A 214 2.20 23.97 -18.95
CA SER A 214 1.88 23.95 -17.52
C SER A 214 0.50 23.36 -17.24
N ASN A 215 0.44 22.47 -16.24
CA ASN A 215 -0.80 21.88 -15.72
C ASN A 215 -1.52 22.77 -14.68
N LYS A 216 -1.02 23.98 -14.42
CA LYS A 216 -1.68 25.00 -13.59
C LYS A 216 -2.79 25.73 -14.34
N ASN A 217 -3.64 26.47 -13.62
CA ASN A 217 -4.56 27.43 -14.21
C ASN A 217 -3.86 28.73 -14.62
N GLY A 218 -4.47 29.49 -15.54
CA GLY A 218 -3.86 30.68 -16.13
C GLY A 218 -3.56 31.81 -15.14
N SER A 219 -4.28 31.87 -14.01
CA SER A 219 -4.07 32.81 -12.91
C SER A 219 -2.77 32.60 -12.13
N GLU A 220 -2.20 31.39 -12.18
CA GLU A 220 -1.03 30.94 -11.41
C GLU A 220 0.27 30.89 -12.23
N ILE A 221 0.24 31.38 -13.47
CA ILE A 221 1.34 31.34 -14.44
C ILE A 221 1.90 32.76 -14.59
N SER A 222 3.22 32.89 -14.60
CA SER A 222 3.88 34.19 -14.84
C SER A 222 3.53 34.68 -16.24
N SER A 223 3.23 35.98 -16.41
CA SER A 223 3.01 36.58 -17.72
C SER A 223 4.23 36.53 -18.65
N THR A 224 5.39 36.09 -18.15
CA THR A 224 6.61 35.83 -18.92
C THR A 224 6.78 34.36 -19.35
N ASP A 225 5.91 33.45 -18.89
CA ASP A 225 5.97 32.00 -19.18
C ASP A 225 4.98 31.63 -20.30
N SER A 226 5.27 32.12 -21.51
CA SER A 226 4.44 31.91 -22.70
C SER A 226 4.26 30.43 -23.03
N ASP A 227 5.29 29.59 -22.83
CA ASP A 227 5.23 28.15 -23.09
C ASP A 227 4.37 27.42 -22.03
N GLY A 228 4.50 27.80 -20.75
CA GLY A 228 3.64 27.30 -19.68
C GLY A 228 2.17 27.68 -19.88
N PHE A 229 1.90 28.93 -20.30
CA PHE A 229 0.55 29.40 -20.59
C PHE A 229 -0.03 28.76 -21.86
N GLY A 230 0.77 28.60 -22.93
CA GLY A 230 0.32 28.26 -24.29
C GLY A 230 -0.13 29.49 -25.09
N TRP A 231 -0.47 29.33 -26.37
CA TRP A 231 -1.15 30.37 -27.16
C TRP A 231 -1.95 29.79 -28.34
N ASN A 232 -2.98 30.54 -28.78
CA ASN A 232 -3.73 30.20 -29.98
C ASN A 232 -2.90 30.46 -31.26
N GLY A 233 -3.19 29.75 -32.35
CA GLY A 233 -2.53 30.01 -33.63
C GLY A 233 -3.10 31.22 -34.35
N ASP A 234 -2.24 31.98 -35.04
CA ASP A 234 -2.62 33.14 -35.85
C ASP A 234 -3.57 32.80 -37.00
N SER A 235 -4.50 33.72 -37.27
CA SER A 235 -5.37 33.68 -38.45
C SER A 235 -4.67 34.08 -39.76
N MET A 236 -3.51 34.76 -39.69
CA MET A 236 -2.85 35.38 -40.86
C MET A 236 -1.32 35.40 -40.75
N ASN A 237 -0.63 35.33 -41.89
CA ASN A 237 0.83 35.50 -41.94
C ASN A 237 1.24 36.95 -41.60
N ALA A 238 2.21 37.11 -40.71
CA ALA A 238 2.72 38.40 -40.29
C ALA A 238 3.53 39.20 -41.35
N PRO A 239 3.53 40.56 -41.28
CA PRO A 239 2.86 41.38 -40.27
C PRO A 239 1.38 41.64 -40.59
N TYR A 240 0.54 41.71 -39.57
CA TYR A 240 -0.90 41.96 -39.72
C TYR A 240 -1.51 42.65 -38.49
N GLY A 241 -2.68 43.23 -38.67
CA GLY A 241 -3.47 43.87 -37.61
C GLY A 241 -4.83 43.20 -37.46
N THR A 242 -5.24 42.91 -36.23
CA THR A 242 -6.51 42.22 -35.95
C THR A 242 -7.04 42.54 -34.55
N PHE A 243 -8.36 42.44 -34.35
CA PHE A 243 -8.91 42.41 -32.99
C PHE A 243 -8.69 41.03 -32.38
N VAL A 244 -8.56 40.98 -31.06
CA VAL A 244 -8.34 39.77 -30.26
C VAL A 244 -9.31 39.79 -29.08
N ASP A 245 -10.03 38.70 -28.83
CA ASP A 245 -10.84 38.53 -27.62
C ASP A 245 -10.18 37.52 -26.65
N THR A 246 -10.60 37.55 -25.38
CA THR A 246 -10.32 36.46 -24.43
C THR A 246 -11.61 35.94 -23.79
N GLU A 247 -11.85 34.63 -23.96
CA GLU A 247 -12.85 33.88 -23.19
C GLU A 247 -12.16 32.97 -22.18
N ASN A 248 -12.83 32.63 -21.06
CA ASN A 248 -12.29 31.69 -20.10
C ASN A 248 -12.60 30.24 -20.53
N GLU A 249 -11.61 29.56 -21.09
CA GLU A 249 -11.73 28.27 -21.76
C GLU A 249 -10.95 27.14 -21.07
N GLU A 250 -11.49 25.93 -21.20
CA GLU A 250 -10.86 24.70 -20.72
C GLU A 250 -9.92 24.10 -21.78
N VAL A 251 -8.72 24.67 -21.88
CA VAL A 251 -7.68 24.26 -22.83
C VAL A 251 -7.04 22.94 -22.39
N ALA A 252 -6.64 22.11 -23.36
CA ALA A 252 -5.86 20.89 -23.09
C ALA A 252 -4.36 21.18 -23.16
N THR A 253 -3.61 20.81 -22.11
CA THR A 253 -2.14 20.83 -22.13
C THR A 253 -1.59 19.85 -23.16
N LYS A 254 -0.29 19.95 -23.43
CA LYS A 254 0.45 19.00 -24.29
C LYS A 254 0.24 17.52 -23.91
N ASP A 255 0.04 17.23 -22.63
CA ASP A 255 -0.18 15.87 -22.10
C ASP A 255 -1.68 15.52 -21.93
N GLY A 256 -2.58 16.38 -22.42
CA GLY A 256 -4.03 16.16 -22.41
C GLY A 256 -4.77 16.54 -21.11
N ILE A 257 -4.05 17.09 -20.11
CA ILE A 257 -4.66 17.59 -18.87
C ILE A 257 -5.51 18.83 -19.21
N LYS A 258 -6.68 18.98 -18.58
CA LYS A 258 -7.53 20.15 -18.76
C LYS A 258 -7.23 21.25 -17.74
N VAL A 259 -7.09 22.48 -18.23
CA VAL A 259 -6.72 23.66 -17.44
C VAL A 259 -7.51 24.89 -17.89
N GLN A 260 -7.83 25.80 -16.97
CA GLN A 260 -8.53 27.05 -17.30
C GLN A 260 -7.56 28.12 -17.80
N ARG A 261 -7.97 28.86 -18.83
CA ARG A 261 -7.21 29.95 -19.46
C ARG A 261 -8.18 31.05 -19.92
N TRP A 262 -7.87 32.32 -19.64
CA TRP A 262 -8.36 33.43 -20.46
C TRP A 262 -7.62 33.39 -21.79
N TRP A 263 -8.16 32.64 -22.75
CA TRP A 263 -7.45 32.23 -23.96
C TRP A 263 -7.67 33.25 -25.07
N ALA A 264 -6.58 33.82 -25.58
CA ALA A 264 -6.65 34.83 -26.64
C ALA A 264 -6.94 34.20 -28.01
N LYS A 265 -7.87 34.77 -28.77
CA LYS A 265 -8.17 34.39 -30.16
C LYS A 265 -8.30 35.62 -31.05
N ASP A 266 -7.89 35.50 -32.31
CA ASP A 266 -8.17 36.52 -33.31
C ASP A 266 -9.67 36.56 -33.60
N VAL A 267 -10.27 37.75 -33.58
CA VAL A 267 -11.70 37.92 -33.87
C VAL A 267 -11.96 37.69 -35.35
N ASP A 268 -12.79 36.68 -35.63
CA ASP A 268 -13.04 36.15 -36.96
C ASP A 268 -13.37 37.23 -38.00
N GLY A 269 -12.64 37.22 -39.12
CA GLY A 269 -12.84 38.16 -40.23
C GLY A 269 -12.28 39.58 -40.02
N THR A 270 -11.69 39.91 -38.86
CA THR A 270 -11.14 41.26 -38.62
C THR A 270 -9.69 41.44 -39.11
N SER A 271 -8.94 40.35 -39.30
CA SER A 271 -7.51 40.37 -39.66
C SER A 271 -7.22 41.03 -41.02
N GLN A 272 -6.30 42.00 -41.05
CA GLN A 272 -5.82 42.70 -42.25
C GLN A 272 -4.29 42.76 -42.30
N ALA A 273 -3.70 42.34 -43.42
CA ALA A 273 -2.24 42.35 -43.61
C ALA A 273 -1.65 43.77 -43.65
N LEU A 274 -0.57 43.99 -42.90
CA LEU A 274 0.28 45.17 -43.01
C LEU A 274 1.29 44.99 -44.15
N SER A 275 1.96 46.07 -44.55
CA SER A 275 3.06 45.98 -45.52
C SER A 275 4.36 45.71 -44.76
N LYS A 276 5.19 44.76 -45.22
CA LYS A 276 6.55 44.56 -44.66
C LYS A 276 7.48 45.79 -44.79
N ARG A 277 7.06 46.86 -45.47
CA ARG A 277 7.75 48.17 -45.49
C ARG A 277 7.28 49.13 -44.39
N ASP A 278 6.34 48.70 -43.55
CA ASP A 278 5.81 49.44 -42.41
C ASP A 278 6.56 49.03 -41.10
N VAL A 279 7.29 47.90 -41.15
CA VAL A 279 8.29 47.50 -40.15
C VAL A 279 9.67 48.01 -40.62
N ASN A 280 9.91 49.29 -40.41
CA ASN A 280 11.03 50.05 -41.00
C ASN A 280 11.85 50.87 -39.97
N GLY A 281 11.52 50.75 -38.68
CA GLY A 281 12.13 51.49 -37.58
C GLY A 281 11.66 52.94 -37.43
N GLN A 282 10.56 53.33 -38.07
CA GLN A 282 9.95 54.67 -37.98
C GLN A 282 8.58 54.63 -37.28
N PRO A 283 8.15 55.72 -36.64
CA PRO A 283 6.81 55.82 -36.08
C PRO A 283 5.74 55.93 -37.18
N HIS A 284 4.64 55.19 -37.00
CA HIS A 284 3.46 55.17 -37.87
C HIS A 284 2.22 55.65 -37.10
N ALA A 285 1.53 56.66 -37.62
CA ALA A 285 0.36 57.25 -36.96
C ALA A 285 -0.74 56.21 -36.67
N PHE A 286 -1.15 56.15 -35.41
CA PHE A 286 -2.07 55.17 -34.84
C PHE A 286 -3.14 55.85 -33.96
N THR A 287 -4.37 55.37 -34.03
CA THR A 287 -5.49 55.92 -33.25
C THR A 287 -6.40 54.79 -32.77
N VAL A 288 -6.82 54.87 -31.51
CA VAL A 288 -7.89 54.06 -30.93
C VAL A 288 -9.00 55.02 -30.52
N ASP A 289 -10.09 55.01 -31.26
CA ASP A 289 -11.31 55.78 -30.96
C ASP A 289 -12.38 54.84 -30.41
N TYR A 290 -13.02 55.22 -29.31
CA TYR A 290 -14.17 54.52 -28.76
C TYR A 290 -15.35 55.49 -28.61
N ASP A 291 -16.48 55.12 -29.20
CA ASP A 291 -17.76 55.82 -29.06
C ASP A 291 -18.59 55.15 -27.96
N GLY A 292 -18.89 55.88 -26.87
CA GLY A 292 -19.66 55.36 -25.74
C GLY A 292 -21.16 55.20 -25.99
N ASP A 293 -21.73 55.95 -26.93
CA ASP A 293 -23.16 55.87 -27.27
C ASP A 293 -23.42 54.66 -28.18
N THR A 294 -22.59 54.47 -29.21
CA THR A 294 -22.72 53.33 -30.15
C THR A 294 -21.93 52.09 -29.73
N ARG A 295 -21.10 52.22 -28.69
CA ARG A 295 -20.16 51.19 -28.17
C ARG A 295 -19.15 50.70 -29.21
N THR A 296 -18.82 51.57 -30.16
CA THR A 296 -18.00 51.24 -31.33
C THR A 296 -16.53 51.55 -31.06
N LEU A 297 -15.69 50.51 -31.01
CA LEU A 297 -14.23 50.62 -30.94
C LEU A 297 -13.66 50.61 -32.37
N THR A 298 -12.92 51.65 -32.74
CA THR A 298 -12.31 51.83 -34.06
C THR A 298 -10.80 52.05 -33.95
N ILE A 299 -10.04 51.22 -34.67
CA ILE A 299 -8.57 51.30 -34.75
C ILE A 299 -8.18 51.83 -36.11
N LYS A 300 -7.19 52.73 -36.16
CA LYS A 300 -6.63 53.28 -37.41
C LYS A 300 -5.11 53.16 -37.40
N TYR A 301 -4.52 52.76 -38.52
CA TYR A 301 -3.06 52.67 -38.70
C TYR A 301 -2.65 53.20 -40.08
N THR A 302 -1.65 54.09 -40.13
CA THR A 302 -1.20 54.71 -41.39
C THR A 302 0.07 54.05 -41.92
N GLN A 303 -0.04 53.30 -43.01
CA GLN A 303 1.08 52.58 -43.65
C GLN A 303 2.10 53.52 -44.30
N THR A 304 3.30 53.03 -44.62
CA THR A 304 4.37 53.77 -45.35
C THR A 304 3.92 54.31 -46.71
N SER A 305 2.86 53.75 -47.29
CA SER A 305 2.24 54.21 -48.54
C SER A 305 1.30 55.42 -48.37
N GLY A 306 1.04 55.87 -47.14
CA GLY A 306 -0.03 56.82 -46.82
C GLY A 306 -1.44 56.20 -46.84
N LYS A 307 -1.58 54.88 -47.10
CA LYS A 307 -2.86 54.19 -46.94
C LYS A 307 -3.18 54.08 -45.45
N ILE A 308 -4.36 54.52 -45.05
CA ILE A 308 -4.93 54.24 -43.74
C ILE A 308 -5.60 52.86 -43.80
N LEU A 309 -5.24 51.98 -42.86
CA LEU A 309 -5.99 50.79 -42.50
C LEU A 309 -6.97 51.16 -41.37
N THR A 310 -8.14 50.53 -41.35
CA THR A 310 -9.16 50.78 -40.33
C THR A 310 -9.86 49.48 -39.97
N TRP A 311 -10.05 49.26 -38.68
CA TRP A 311 -10.79 48.14 -38.10
C TRP A 311 -11.85 48.70 -37.17
N THR A 312 -13.03 48.09 -37.13
CA THR A 312 -14.13 48.51 -36.26
C THR A 312 -14.83 47.29 -35.66
N THR A 313 -15.13 47.34 -34.37
CA THR A 313 -15.93 46.33 -33.65
C THR A 313 -16.87 47.01 -32.63
N THR A 314 -17.87 46.29 -32.13
CA THR A 314 -18.83 46.81 -31.14
C THR A 314 -18.75 46.01 -29.84
N ILE A 315 -18.39 46.68 -28.74
CA ILE A 315 -18.23 46.05 -27.42
C ILE A 315 -19.62 45.70 -26.87
N SER A 316 -19.93 44.41 -26.81
CA SER A 316 -21.31 43.90 -26.80
C SER A 316 -21.72 43.18 -25.51
N ASN A 317 -21.91 43.92 -24.41
CA ASN A 317 -22.54 43.37 -23.20
C ASN A 317 -24.07 43.39 -23.32
N SER A 318 -24.67 42.23 -23.59
CA SER A 318 -26.09 42.09 -23.96
C SER A 318 -27.10 42.20 -22.80
N ASN A 319 -26.67 42.09 -21.55
CA ASN A 319 -27.58 41.94 -20.39
C ASN A 319 -27.14 42.68 -19.09
N GLN A 320 -26.15 43.58 -19.14
CA GLN A 320 -25.65 44.33 -17.97
C GLN A 320 -25.26 45.77 -18.35
N PRO A 321 -25.24 46.74 -17.39
CA PRO A 321 -24.49 47.98 -17.57
C PRO A 321 -23.03 47.66 -17.88
N MET A 322 -22.38 48.46 -18.73
CA MET A 322 -21.04 48.11 -19.19
C MET A 322 -20.01 48.39 -18.09
N GLN A 323 -19.18 47.39 -17.79
CA GLN A 323 -18.20 47.47 -16.71
C GLN A 323 -17.05 48.40 -17.11
N PRO A 324 -16.45 49.11 -16.15
CA PRO A 324 -15.27 49.91 -16.41
C PRO A 324 -14.08 48.99 -16.73
N MET A 325 -13.32 49.33 -17.76
CA MET A 325 -12.21 48.51 -18.27
C MET A 325 -10.86 49.11 -17.89
N ALA A 326 -9.92 48.25 -17.48
CA ALA A 326 -8.51 48.61 -17.40
C ALA A 326 -7.91 48.60 -18.82
N MET A 327 -6.88 49.40 -19.06
CA MET A 327 -6.16 49.48 -20.33
C MET A 327 -4.69 49.11 -20.13
N ILE A 328 -4.16 48.27 -21.01
CA ILE A 328 -2.75 47.90 -21.06
C ILE A 328 -2.26 47.84 -22.51
N VAL A 329 -1.00 48.25 -22.73
CA VAL A 329 -0.29 48.13 -24.01
C VAL A 329 1.01 47.40 -23.77
N SER A 330 1.20 46.28 -24.47
CA SER A 330 2.21 45.27 -24.20
C SER A 330 3.01 44.93 -25.46
N ALA A 331 4.28 44.58 -25.27
CA ALA A 331 5.11 44.02 -26.33
C ALA A 331 6.17 43.09 -25.72
N SER A 332 6.58 42.07 -26.48
CA SER A 332 7.64 41.15 -26.08
C SER A 332 8.57 40.81 -27.25
N THR A 333 9.70 40.18 -26.93
CA THR A 333 10.67 39.63 -27.87
C THR A 333 11.16 38.28 -27.32
N GLY A 334 11.42 37.32 -28.21
CA GLY A 334 11.94 35.99 -27.88
C GLY A 334 13.33 35.76 -28.47
N ALA A 335 13.43 34.71 -29.29
CA ALA A 335 14.60 34.43 -30.14
C ALA A 335 14.71 35.45 -31.30
N GLU A 336 13.58 35.87 -31.85
CA GLU A 336 13.46 37.04 -32.73
C GLU A 336 13.04 38.27 -31.91
N LYS A 337 13.26 39.48 -32.46
CA LYS A 337 13.13 40.74 -31.69
C LYS A 337 12.88 41.96 -32.56
N ASN A 338 12.36 43.03 -31.96
CA ASN A 338 12.34 44.38 -32.54
C ASN A 338 12.46 45.46 -31.44
N LEU A 339 12.82 46.69 -31.84
CA LEU A 339 12.60 47.90 -31.05
C LEU A 339 11.11 48.27 -31.15
N GLN A 340 10.35 48.08 -30.08
CA GLN A 340 8.89 48.23 -30.10
C GLN A 340 8.48 49.40 -29.21
N GLN A 341 7.80 50.39 -29.78
CA GLN A 341 7.58 51.68 -29.12
C GLN A 341 6.20 52.25 -29.44
N PHE A 342 5.66 53.02 -28.48
CA PHE A 342 4.48 53.86 -28.67
C PHE A 342 4.81 55.31 -28.29
N GLU A 343 4.55 56.25 -29.18
CA GLU A 343 4.72 57.70 -28.96
C GLU A 343 3.34 58.31 -28.66
N LEU A 344 3.10 58.75 -27.43
CA LEU A 344 1.82 59.34 -27.04
C LEU A 344 1.71 60.77 -27.59
N THR A 345 0.63 61.06 -28.31
CA THR A 345 0.22 62.44 -28.64
C THR A 345 -0.81 62.95 -27.64
N SER A 346 -1.93 62.24 -27.47
CA SER A 346 -2.84 62.44 -26.34
C SER A 346 -3.66 61.18 -26.03
N PHE A 347 -4.19 61.10 -24.81
CA PHE A 347 -5.24 60.16 -24.44
C PHE A 347 -6.32 60.90 -23.65
N ASP A 348 -7.49 61.04 -24.27
CA ASP A 348 -8.65 61.74 -23.74
C ASP A 348 -9.71 60.71 -23.34
N PHE A 349 -9.97 60.58 -22.03
CA PHE A 349 -10.88 59.56 -21.48
C PHE A 349 -11.54 60.01 -20.18
N GLN A 350 -12.62 59.36 -19.76
CA GLN A 350 -13.23 59.60 -18.44
C GLN A 350 -12.87 58.47 -17.47
N GLN A 351 -12.32 58.82 -16.30
CA GLN A 351 -11.99 57.84 -15.25
C GLN A 351 -13.26 57.32 -14.56
N ALA A 352 -13.41 56.00 -14.50
CA ALA A 352 -14.33 55.36 -13.57
C ALA A 352 -13.76 55.40 -12.14
N ALA A 353 -14.63 55.33 -11.13
CA ALA A 353 -14.24 55.09 -9.75
C ALA A 353 -14.35 53.58 -9.47
N THR A 354 -13.23 52.93 -9.14
CA THR A 354 -13.14 51.46 -9.06
C THR A 354 -12.25 50.99 -7.92
N VAL A 355 -12.41 49.73 -7.51
CA VAL A 355 -11.43 49.00 -6.70
C VAL A 355 -10.87 47.81 -7.46
N ASN A 356 -9.67 47.38 -7.09
CA ASN A 356 -9.07 46.12 -7.51
C ASN A 356 -9.45 44.98 -6.55
N VAL A 357 -9.40 43.72 -6.99
CA VAL A 357 -9.65 42.53 -6.15
C VAL A 357 -8.62 41.42 -6.42
N LYS A 358 -8.07 40.84 -5.35
CA LYS A 358 -7.01 39.82 -5.41
C LYS A 358 -7.29 38.65 -4.48
N TYR A 359 -7.00 37.45 -4.97
CA TYR A 359 -7.06 36.19 -4.22
C TYR A 359 -5.63 35.64 -4.18
N VAL A 360 -5.05 35.54 -2.99
CA VAL A 360 -3.64 35.22 -2.80
C VAL A 360 -3.43 34.16 -1.73
N ASP A 361 -2.33 33.42 -1.83
CA ASP A 361 -1.86 32.58 -0.71
C ASP A 361 -1.21 33.42 0.41
N THR A 362 -0.79 32.75 1.49
CA THR A 362 -0.05 33.36 2.60
C THR A 362 1.31 33.99 2.24
N THR A 363 1.81 33.81 1.00
CA THR A 363 3.05 34.43 0.49
C THR A 363 2.77 35.63 -0.42
N GLY A 364 1.51 35.85 -0.81
CA GLY A 364 1.09 36.87 -1.76
C GLY A 364 1.04 36.40 -3.23
N HIS A 365 1.24 35.10 -3.49
CA HIS A 365 1.13 34.54 -4.85
C HIS A 365 -0.34 34.50 -5.29
N LYS A 366 -0.62 34.96 -6.52
CA LYS A 366 -1.98 35.02 -7.10
C LYS A 366 -2.53 33.61 -7.35
N LEU A 367 -3.73 33.36 -6.82
CA LEU A 367 -4.44 32.08 -7.00
C LEU A 367 -5.51 32.18 -8.08
N ASP A 368 -6.26 33.29 -8.09
CA ASP A 368 -7.41 33.48 -8.97
C ASP A 368 -7.59 34.96 -9.38
N GLN A 369 -8.47 35.19 -10.35
CA GLN A 369 -9.01 36.50 -10.72
C GLN A 369 -10.43 36.64 -10.17
N GLY A 370 -11.02 37.83 -10.29
CA GLY A 370 -12.42 37.99 -9.91
C GLY A 370 -12.97 39.36 -10.26
N THR A 371 -14.29 39.44 -10.22
CA THR A 371 -15.07 40.61 -10.59
C THR A 371 -15.39 41.47 -9.37
N VAL A 372 -15.58 42.76 -9.62
CA VAL A 372 -16.18 43.70 -8.68
C VAL A 372 -17.56 44.07 -9.21
N ASN A 373 -18.58 44.04 -8.37
CA ASN A 373 -19.94 44.43 -8.73
C ASN A 373 -20.24 45.83 -8.19
N TYR A 374 -20.62 46.73 -9.10
CA TYR A 374 -20.95 48.13 -8.82
C TYR A 374 -22.47 48.36 -8.98
N PRO A 375 -23.31 48.06 -7.96
CA PRO A 375 -24.77 48.15 -8.09
C PRO A 375 -25.28 49.57 -8.40
N ASP A 376 -24.48 50.59 -8.10
CA ASP A 376 -24.76 52.00 -8.39
C ASP A 376 -24.16 52.53 -9.70
N GLY A 377 -23.37 51.71 -10.40
CA GLY A 377 -22.38 52.17 -11.38
C GLY A 377 -21.06 52.61 -10.71
N ALA A 378 -19.98 52.58 -11.49
CA ALA A 378 -18.60 52.82 -11.03
C ALA A 378 -18.27 54.33 -10.90
N TYR A 379 -19.00 55.01 -10.03
CA TYR A 379 -18.98 56.46 -9.86
C TYR A 379 -18.62 56.89 -8.43
N VAL A 380 -18.20 58.14 -8.26
CA VAL A 380 -17.94 58.70 -6.92
C VAL A 380 -19.25 58.73 -6.11
N ASN A 381 -19.18 58.29 -4.86
CA ASN A 381 -20.30 57.97 -3.97
C ASN A 381 -21.14 56.73 -4.38
N GLY A 382 -20.72 55.97 -5.39
CA GLY A 382 -21.29 54.65 -5.71
C GLY A 382 -20.77 53.57 -4.76
N HIS A 383 -21.56 52.53 -4.52
CA HIS A 383 -21.10 51.35 -3.77
C HIS A 383 -20.38 50.35 -4.66
N TYR A 384 -19.43 49.61 -4.07
CA TYR A 384 -18.85 48.40 -4.65
C TYR A 384 -19.09 47.19 -3.73
N THR A 385 -19.11 46.01 -4.33
CA THR A 385 -19.27 44.72 -3.65
C THR A 385 -18.35 43.68 -4.30
N THR A 386 -17.69 42.86 -3.49
CA THR A 386 -16.82 41.76 -3.93
C THR A 386 -17.22 40.47 -3.23
N LYS A 387 -16.71 39.32 -3.71
CA LYS A 387 -17.14 38.00 -3.24
C LYS A 387 -15.94 37.11 -2.93
N GLN A 388 -15.89 36.54 -1.73
CA GLN A 388 -14.99 35.44 -1.40
C GLN A 388 -15.24 34.24 -2.34
N LEU A 389 -14.17 33.67 -2.89
CA LEU A 389 -14.24 32.50 -3.76
C LEU A 389 -14.02 31.20 -2.96
N ALA A 390 -14.48 30.10 -3.54
CA ALA A 390 -14.10 28.75 -3.12
C ALA A 390 -13.02 28.28 -4.10
N ILE A 391 -11.76 28.31 -3.68
CA ILE A 391 -10.60 27.99 -4.52
C ILE A 391 -10.21 26.52 -4.24
N PRO A 392 -10.16 25.64 -5.26
CA PRO A 392 -9.82 24.23 -5.04
C PRO A 392 -8.49 24.05 -4.32
N ASN A 393 -8.44 23.13 -3.34
CA ASN A 393 -7.27 22.86 -2.50
C ASN A 393 -6.79 24.04 -1.61
N TYR A 394 -7.60 25.10 -1.46
CA TYR A 394 -7.26 26.28 -0.64
C TYR A 394 -8.43 26.71 0.27
N THR A 395 -8.11 26.97 1.53
CA THR A 395 -9.05 27.46 2.55
C THR A 395 -8.83 28.95 2.79
N PHE A 396 -9.88 29.76 2.73
CA PHE A 396 -9.84 31.18 3.11
C PHE A 396 -9.54 31.33 4.59
N ILE A 397 -8.57 32.17 4.95
CA ILE A 397 -8.17 32.39 6.35
C ILE A 397 -8.52 33.78 6.87
N LYS A 398 -8.34 34.85 6.07
CA LYS A 398 -8.66 36.24 6.42
C LYS A 398 -8.58 37.17 5.21
N MET A 399 -9.06 38.41 5.37
CA MET A 399 -8.63 39.53 4.53
C MET A 399 -7.19 39.92 4.87
N ASP A 400 -6.43 40.48 3.93
CA ASP A 400 -5.11 41.05 4.25
C ASP A 400 -5.22 42.27 5.19
N ASP A 401 -4.18 42.52 5.98
CA ASP A 401 -4.17 43.64 6.95
C ASP A 401 -4.12 45.03 6.28
N LYS A 402 -3.91 45.09 4.96
CA LYS A 402 -4.01 46.30 4.11
C LYS A 402 -5.19 46.25 3.14
N SER A 403 -6.06 45.25 3.25
CA SER A 403 -7.24 45.12 2.39
C SER A 403 -8.24 46.25 2.67
N LEU A 404 -8.94 46.68 1.61
CA LEU A 404 -10.25 47.31 1.77
C LEU A 404 -11.28 46.30 2.31
N ASP A 405 -12.37 46.79 2.88
CA ASP A 405 -13.55 45.95 3.18
C ASP A 405 -14.11 45.30 1.91
N ALA A 406 -14.71 44.12 2.04
CA ALA A 406 -15.30 43.40 0.90
C ALA A 406 -16.44 44.17 0.18
N ASN A 407 -17.05 45.15 0.86
CA ASN A 407 -18.07 46.04 0.33
C ASN A 407 -17.84 47.45 0.89
N GLY A 408 -18.00 48.49 0.08
CA GLY A 408 -17.71 49.85 0.53
C GLY A 408 -18.21 50.94 -0.43
N LEU A 409 -17.83 52.18 -0.13
CA LEU A 409 -18.10 53.36 -0.95
C LEU A 409 -16.86 53.75 -1.77
N LEU A 410 -17.09 54.17 -3.01
CA LEU A 410 -16.12 54.80 -3.88
C LEU A 410 -16.02 56.29 -3.51
N THR A 411 -14.83 56.75 -3.11
CA THR A 411 -14.61 58.10 -2.55
C THR A 411 -13.99 59.08 -3.54
N HIS A 412 -13.32 58.59 -4.59
CA HIS A 412 -12.73 59.41 -5.66
C HIS A 412 -12.71 58.68 -7.01
N ALA A 413 -12.37 59.40 -8.08
CA ALA A 413 -12.13 58.81 -9.41
C ALA A 413 -10.85 57.96 -9.41
N GLY A 414 -10.78 56.95 -10.28
CA GLY A 414 -9.64 56.04 -10.40
C GLY A 414 -9.66 54.89 -9.37
N ASP A 415 -8.48 54.30 -9.11
CA ASP A 415 -8.33 53.19 -8.17
C ASP A 415 -8.45 53.66 -6.72
N ASN A 416 -9.51 53.20 -6.04
CA ASN A 416 -9.79 53.47 -4.63
C ASN A 416 -9.07 52.47 -3.70
N GLY A 417 -8.34 51.49 -4.23
CA GLY A 417 -7.56 50.51 -3.49
C GLY A 417 -7.93 49.06 -3.84
N THR A 418 -7.36 48.10 -3.10
CA THR A 418 -7.53 46.67 -3.37
C THR A 418 -8.23 45.92 -2.24
N VAL A 419 -9.23 45.11 -2.57
CA VAL A 419 -9.76 44.05 -1.69
C VAL A 419 -8.89 42.79 -1.85
N ILE A 420 -8.33 42.27 -0.76
CA ILE A 420 -7.37 41.15 -0.79
C ILE A 420 -7.87 40.02 0.12
N TYR A 421 -8.29 38.91 -0.49
CA TYR A 421 -8.64 37.68 0.20
C TYR A 421 -7.41 36.76 0.31
N VAL A 422 -7.04 36.36 1.53
CA VAL A 422 -5.87 35.51 1.79
C VAL A 422 -6.32 34.08 2.12
N TYR A 423 -5.67 33.11 1.48
CA TYR A 423 -5.93 31.68 1.62
C TYR A 423 -4.67 30.94 2.11
N ALA A 424 -4.86 29.81 2.77
CA ALA A 424 -3.82 28.82 3.02
C ALA A 424 -4.15 27.55 2.21
N PRO A 425 -3.16 26.78 1.73
CA PRO A 425 -3.42 25.46 1.16
C PRO A 425 -4.13 24.56 2.18
N ASN A 426 -4.98 23.66 1.70
CA ASN A 426 -5.70 22.72 2.56
C ASN A 426 -4.73 21.82 3.35
N GLN A 427 -5.17 21.40 4.55
CA GLN A 427 -4.41 20.46 5.38
C GLN A 427 -4.86 19.03 5.09
N GLU A 428 -3.98 18.27 4.45
CA GLU A 428 -4.20 16.89 4.07
C GLU A 428 -3.63 15.92 5.11
N ALA A 429 -4.06 14.66 5.00
CA ALA A 429 -3.63 13.58 5.88
C ALA A 429 -3.22 12.32 5.10
N ALA A 430 -2.28 11.58 5.67
CA ALA A 430 -1.90 10.25 5.20
C ALA A 430 -1.69 9.29 6.38
N LYS A 431 -1.71 7.99 6.11
CA LYS A 431 -1.54 6.94 7.12
C LYS A 431 -0.65 5.83 6.58
N VAL A 432 0.40 5.48 7.32
CA VAL A 432 1.22 4.29 7.07
C VAL A 432 0.89 3.25 8.14
N THR A 433 0.58 2.02 7.74
CA THR A 433 0.18 0.93 8.64
C THR A 433 1.18 -0.22 8.57
N TYR A 434 1.78 -0.60 9.69
CA TYR A 434 2.65 -1.76 9.78
C TYR A 434 1.82 -3.00 10.14
N ILE A 435 1.93 -4.04 9.34
CA ILE A 435 1.10 -5.24 9.41
C ILE A 435 2.02 -6.45 9.57
N ASP A 436 1.69 -7.30 10.53
CA ASP A 436 2.24 -8.64 10.66
C ASP A 436 1.35 -9.62 9.88
N ASP A 437 1.90 -10.22 8.82
CA ASP A 437 1.24 -11.21 7.97
C ASP A 437 1.20 -12.62 8.62
N THR A 438 2.01 -12.88 9.66
CA THR A 438 1.99 -14.17 10.39
C THR A 438 0.77 -14.30 11.29
N THR A 439 0.35 -13.23 11.99
CA THR A 439 -0.87 -13.24 12.81
C THR A 439 -1.99 -12.34 12.31
N GLY A 440 -1.79 -11.63 11.19
CA GLY A 440 -2.80 -10.77 10.53
C GLY A 440 -3.09 -9.46 11.28
N LYS A 441 -2.16 -9.00 12.13
CA LYS A 441 -2.39 -7.86 13.05
C LYS A 441 -1.68 -6.59 12.59
N THR A 442 -2.28 -5.44 12.89
CA THR A 442 -1.55 -4.17 12.85
C THR A 442 -0.55 -4.10 14.01
N LEU A 443 0.74 -3.99 13.70
CA LEU A 443 1.83 -3.79 14.66
C LEU A 443 1.89 -2.34 15.14
N SER A 444 1.70 -1.38 14.22
CA SER A 444 1.59 0.04 14.52
C SER A 444 0.95 0.80 13.36
N ALA A 445 0.53 2.05 13.58
CA ALA A 445 0.12 2.95 12.52
C ALA A 445 0.66 4.36 12.77
N LYS A 446 1.25 4.96 11.73
CA LYS A 446 1.74 6.32 11.71
C LYS A 446 0.75 7.19 10.95
N ALA A 447 0.08 8.10 11.67
CA ALA A 447 -0.61 9.23 11.04
C ALA A 447 0.43 10.29 10.62
N LEU A 448 0.19 10.90 9.46
CA LEU A 448 0.96 11.96 8.84
C LEU A 448 -0.01 13.07 8.40
N THR A 449 0.44 14.33 8.41
CA THR A 449 -0.34 15.48 7.93
C THR A 449 0.57 16.52 7.31
N GLY A 450 0.14 17.13 6.22
CA GLY A 450 0.89 18.20 5.54
C GLY A 450 -0.06 19.13 4.79
N TYR A 451 0.51 20.13 4.11
CA TYR A 451 -0.26 21.01 3.25
C TYR A 451 -0.41 20.43 1.85
N TYR A 452 -1.52 20.72 1.16
CA TYR A 452 -1.72 20.31 -0.21
C TYR A 452 -0.54 20.74 -1.11
N GLY A 453 -0.10 19.84 -1.99
CA GLY A 453 1.06 20.00 -2.86
C GLY A 453 2.43 19.71 -2.21
N SER A 454 2.50 19.59 -0.87
CA SER A 454 3.76 19.29 -0.17
C SER A 454 4.10 17.79 -0.14
N THR A 455 5.36 17.45 0.13
CA THR A 455 5.84 16.06 0.28
C THR A 455 6.25 15.78 1.72
N ASP A 456 5.82 14.64 2.28
CA ASP A 456 6.11 14.29 3.67
C ASP A 456 7.58 13.82 3.88
N PRO A 457 8.27 14.27 4.94
CA PRO A 457 9.62 13.83 5.27
C PRO A 457 9.69 12.40 5.85
N TYR A 458 8.58 11.80 6.28
CA TYR A 458 8.57 10.45 6.86
C TYR A 458 9.05 9.39 5.87
N ARG A 459 9.77 8.39 6.38
CA ARG A 459 10.24 7.20 5.67
C ARG A 459 10.02 5.97 6.56
N THR A 460 9.80 4.84 5.91
CA THR A 460 9.51 3.55 6.56
C THR A 460 10.75 2.86 7.12
N GLY A 461 11.93 3.07 6.50
CA GLY A 461 13.16 2.32 6.74
C GLY A 461 13.59 2.19 8.20
N ASP A 462 13.55 3.27 9.00
CA ASP A 462 13.93 3.20 10.43
C ASP A 462 12.98 2.30 11.23
N THR A 463 11.67 2.37 10.93
CA THR A 463 10.64 1.56 11.59
C THR A 463 10.70 0.10 11.13
N ILE A 464 11.00 -0.15 9.85
CA ILE A 464 11.27 -1.50 9.34
C ILE A 464 12.49 -2.10 10.07
N ALA A 465 13.60 -1.38 10.13
CA ALA A 465 14.82 -1.84 10.81
C ALA A 465 14.62 -2.07 12.31
N ASP A 466 13.71 -1.35 12.97
CA ASP A 466 13.33 -1.63 14.36
C ASP A 466 12.45 -2.89 14.51
N TYR A 467 11.61 -3.24 13.53
CA TYR A 467 10.93 -4.54 13.51
C TYR A 467 11.88 -5.70 13.14
N GLU A 468 12.85 -5.50 12.24
CA GLU A 468 13.88 -6.50 11.93
C GLU A 468 14.71 -6.89 13.18
N LYS A 469 15.05 -5.91 14.03
CA LYS A 469 15.69 -6.16 15.34
C LYS A 469 14.82 -6.93 16.33
N GLN A 470 13.50 -6.97 16.11
CA GLN A 470 12.52 -7.73 16.89
C GLN A 470 12.21 -9.11 16.29
N GLY A 471 12.93 -9.52 15.24
CA GLY A 471 12.78 -10.84 14.62
C GLY A 471 11.78 -10.90 13.45
N TYR A 472 11.31 -9.76 12.94
CA TYR A 472 10.50 -9.71 11.72
C TYR A 472 11.37 -9.67 10.45
N GLU A 473 10.79 -10.03 9.31
CA GLU A 473 11.38 -9.90 7.97
C GLU A 473 10.42 -9.10 7.07
N LEU A 474 10.93 -8.20 6.22
CA LEU A 474 10.13 -7.37 5.33
C LEU A 474 9.53 -8.18 4.17
N VAL A 475 8.20 -8.17 4.04
CA VAL A 475 7.46 -8.81 2.94
C VAL A 475 7.20 -7.81 1.81
N SER A 476 6.69 -6.62 2.12
CA SER A 476 6.52 -5.54 1.14
C SER A 476 6.36 -4.16 1.79
N ASP A 477 6.69 -3.12 1.04
CA ASP A 477 6.42 -1.72 1.39
C ASP A 477 5.83 -1.02 0.17
N ASN A 478 4.65 -0.40 0.32
CA ASN A 478 4.02 0.39 -0.75
C ASN A 478 4.08 1.91 -0.51
N TYR A 479 4.73 2.36 0.56
CA TYR A 479 4.94 3.77 0.83
C TYR A 479 5.97 4.38 -0.14
N PRO A 480 5.76 5.59 -0.69
CA PRO A 480 6.69 6.16 -1.65
C PRO A 480 8.08 6.42 -1.06
N THR A 481 9.12 5.98 -1.75
CA THR A 481 10.53 6.13 -1.32
C THR A 481 10.97 7.60 -1.13
N ASN A 482 10.32 8.52 -1.85
CA ASN A 482 10.51 9.97 -1.73
C ASN A 482 9.51 10.67 -0.77
N GLY A 483 8.69 9.90 -0.06
CA GLY A 483 7.59 10.40 0.78
C GLY A 483 6.29 10.57 0.00
N VAL A 484 5.15 10.49 0.70
CA VAL A 484 3.84 10.80 0.11
C VAL A 484 3.77 12.27 -0.30
N VAL A 485 3.19 12.55 -1.47
CA VAL A 485 2.81 13.90 -1.88
C VAL A 485 1.34 14.11 -1.54
N TYR A 486 1.02 15.18 -0.84
CA TYR A 486 -0.34 15.51 -0.41
C TYR A 486 -1.15 16.11 -1.57
N ASN A 487 -1.68 15.26 -2.45
CA ASN A 487 -2.32 15.67 -3.71
C ASN A 487 -3.76 15.14 -3.90
N GLN A 488 -4.46 14.85 -2.80
CA GLN A 488 -5.84 14.34 -2.82
C GLN A 488 -6.67 15.08 -1.76
N ASP A 489 -7.23 16.23 -2.15
CA ASP A 489 -7.99 17.14 -1.26
C ASP A 489 -9.05 16.39 -0.44
N GLY A 490 -8.97 16.49 0.89
CA GLY A 490 -9.89 15.87 1.84
C GLY A 490 -9.81 14.34 1.94
N THR A 491 -8.78 13.70 1.36
CA THR A 491 -8.69 12.23 1.25
C THR A 491 -7.48 11.68 2.02
N VAL A 492 -7.72 10.77 2.97
CA VAL A 492 -6.65 10.15 3.77
C VAL A 492 -5.90 9.07 2.97
N GLN A 493 -4.80 9.46 2.33
CA GLN A 493 -3.95 8.54 1.58
C GLN A 493 -3.40 7.44 2.49
N SER A 494 -3.59 6.17 2.11
CA SER A 494 -3.32 5.04 3.00
C SER A 494 -2.30 4.07 2.39
N PHE A 495 -1.25 3.77 3.17
CA PHE A 495 -0.12 2.93 2.82
C PHE A 495 0.05 1.80 3.83
N ALA A 496 0.66 0.70 3.39
CA ALA A 496 0.89 -0.50 4.17
C ALA A 496 2.34 -1.00 4.02
N VAL A 497 2.92 -1.38 5.14
CA VAL A 497 4.18 -2.11 5.23
C VAL A 497 3.89 -3.47 5.82
N HIS A 498 4.17 -4.53 5.07
CA HIS A 498 3.92 -5.90 5.44
C HIS A 498 5.22 -6.56 5.92
N LEU A 499 5.15 -7.18 7.09
CA LEU A 499 6.22 -7.86 7.79
C LEU A 499 5.76 -9.28 8.12
N THR A 500 6.67 -10.24 8.16
CA THR A 500 6.40 -11.62 8.63
C THR A 500 7.33 -11.94 9.79
N HIS A 501 7.01 -12.93 10.61
CA HIS A 501 7.97 -13.47 11.57
C HIS A 501 9.12 -14.16 10.81
N GLY A 502 10.36 -13.83 11.15
CA GLY A 502 11.54 -14.57 10.70
C GLY A 502 11.69 -15.90 11.44
N THR A 503 12.45 -16.84 10.86
CA THR A 503 12.63 -18.17 11.46
C THR A 503 14.09 -18.61 11.50
N THR A 504 14.47 -19.28 12.59
CA THR A 504 15.82 -19.82 12.78
C THR A 504 15.78 -21.34 12.92
N GLN A 505 16.65 -22.05 12.20
CA GLN A 505 16.71 -23.52 12.20
C GLN A 505 17.89 -24.04 13.01
N THR A 506 17.66 -25.03 13.86
CA THR A 506 18.69 -25.69 14.70
C THR A 506 18.50 -27.21 14.73
N SER A 507 19.55 -27.97 15.04
CA SER A 507 19.44 -29.42 15.26
C SER A 507 19.22 -29.71 16.74
N GLY A 508 18.13 -30.40 17.07
CA GLY A 508 17.93 -31.05 18.36
C GLY A 508 18.36 -32.52 18.28
N ASN A 509 19.09 -33.00 19.27
CA ASN A 509 19.60 -34.37 19.31
C ASN A 509 19.06 -35.11 20.55
N GLN A 510 18.82 -36.42 20.43
CA GLN A 510 18.53 -37.31 21.56
C GLN A 510 19.36 -38.58 21.40
N THR A 511 20.01 -39.03 22.48
CA THR A 511 20.70 -40.33 22.51
C THR A 511 19.84 -41.33 23.28
N VAL A 512 19.80 -42.56 22.76
CA VAL A 512 19.25 -43.74 23.44
C VAL A 512 20.42 -44.69 23.69
N ASN A 513 20.56 -45.15 24.93
CA ASN A 513 21.57 -46.10 25.35
C ASN A 513 20.96 -47.51 25.48
N GLU A 514 21.77 -48.54 25.26
CA GLU A 514 21.47 -49.92 25.63
C GLU A 514 22.54 -50.40 26.61
N THR A 515 22.14 -50.97 27.75
CA THR A 515 23.02 -51.58 28.73
C THR A 515 22.57 -53.00 29.04
N ILE A 516 23.50 -53.95 29.02
CA ILE A 516 23.25 -55.36 29.36
C ILE A 516 24.17 -55.72 30.53
N HIS A 517 23.58 -55.84 31.71
CA HIS A 517 24.27 -56.25 32.92
C HIS A 517 24.50 -57.75 32.96
N TYR A 518 25.69 -58.19 33.36
CA TYR A 518 26.00 -59.60 33.57
C TYR A 518 26.19 -59.89 35.06
N GLN A 519 25.61 -60.98 35.57
CA GLN A 519 25.70 -61.34 36.98
C GLN A 519 25.74 -62.86 37.24
N GLY A 520 26.11 -63.26 38.46
CA GLY A 520 25.98 -64.65 38.94
C GLY A 520 27.24 -65.54 38.86
N ALA A 521 28.24 -65.19 38.05
CA ALA A 521 29.47 -65.99 37.89
C ALA A 521 30.63 -65.62 38.85
N GLY A 522 30.35 -64.82 39.89
CA GLY A 522 31.36 -64.36 40.85
C GLY A 522 32.51 -63.60 40.17
N ASN A 523 33.76 -63.95 40.50
CA ASN A 523 34.96 -63.34 39.90
C ASN A 523 35.15 -63.66 38.40
N GLN A 524 34.28 -64.48 37.79
CA GLN A 524 34.27 -64.78 36.35
C GLN A 524 33.18 -64.01 35.58
N THR A 525 32.43 -63.14 36.25
CA THR A 525 31.36 -62.35 35.65
C THR A 525 31.95 -61.36 34.61
N PRO A 526 31.42 -61.30 33.37
CA PRO A 526 31.81 -60.31 32.38
C PRO A 526 31.55 -58.87 32.85
N ALA A 527 32.24 -57.90 32.23
CA ALA A 527 31.82 -56.51 32.31
C ALA A 527 30.58 -56.27 31.43
N ASP A 528 29.74 -55.32 31.83
CA ASP A 528 28.50 -54.97 31.15
C ASP A 528 28.73 -54.57 29.68
N HIS A 529 27.79 -54.93 28.80
CA HIS A 529 27.77 -54.40 27.45
C HIS A 529 27.07 -53.05 27.45
N THR A 530 27.62 -52.07 26.73
CA THR A 530 26.98 -50.77 26.52
C THR A 530 27.08 -50.35 25.06
N ALA A 531 25.97 -49.88 24.49
CA ALA A 531 25.88 -49.30 23.17
C ALA A 531 25.03 -48.01 23.20
N GLN A 532 25.16 -47.16 22.18
CA GLN A 532 24.35 -45.95 22.04
C GLN A 532 23.98 -45.69 20.57
N VAL A 533 22.81 -45.11 20.34
CA VAL A 533 22.39 -44.54 19.06
C VAL A 533 21.86 -43.12 19.27
N THR A 534 22.11 -42.23 18.30
CA THR A 534 21.70 -40.81 18.41
C THR A 534 20.76 -40.44 17.29
N PHE A 535 19.62 -39.88 17.65
CA PHE A 535 18.62 -39.32 16.75
C PHE A 535 18.78 -37.81 16.65
N THR A 536 18.44 -37.24 15.49
CA THR A 536 18.46 -35.80 15.25
C THR A 536 17.13 -35.33 14.66
N ARG A 537 16.71 -34.10 14.95
CA ARG A 537 15.56 -33.45 14.33
C ARG A 537 15.82 -31.97 14.10
N GLN A 538 15.20 -31.40 13.07
CA GLN A 538 15.17 -29.95 12.92
C GLN A 538 14.25 -29.32 13.97
N VAL A 539 14.65 -28.17 14.47
CA VAL A 539 13.90 -27.35 15.42
C VAL A 539 13.87 -25.93 14.88
N SER A 540 12.71 -25.55 14.34
CA SER A 540 12.45 -24.19 13.88
C SER A 540 12.00 -23.35 15.06
N THR A 541 12.68 -22.24 15.30
CA THR A 541 12.31 -21.26 16.32
C THR A 541 11.86 -19.98 15.63
N ASP A 542 10.63 -19.57 15.92
CA ASP A 542 10.05 -18.29 15.52
C ASP A 542 10.81 -17.15 16.21
N ALA A 543 11.31 -16.18 15.43
CA ALA A 543 12.24 -15.17 15.93
C ALA A 543 11.57 -14.05 16.75
N VAL A 544 10.24 -13.89 16.66
CA VAL A 544 9.46 -12.85 17.35
C VAL A 544 8.92 -13.36 18.68
N THR A 545 8.39 -14.58 18.70
CA THR A 545 7.70 -15.20 19.84
C THR A 545 8.62 -16.14 20.64
N GLY A 546 9.66 -16.69 20.01
CA GLY A 546 10.48 -17.76 20.57
C GLY A 546 9.80 -19.14 20.57
N GLU A 547 8.62 -19.28 19.96
CA GLU A 547 7.92 -20.57 19.87
C GLU A 547 8.72 -21.57 19.00
N LYS A 548 8.64 -22.86 19.35
CA LYS A 548 9.44 -23.92 18.72
C LYS A 548 8.56 -25.00 18.12
N THR A 549 8.62 -25.12 16.79
CA THR A 549 8.06 -26.25 16.06
C THR A 549 9.15 -27.29 15.79
N TYR A 550 8.84 -28.54 16.10
CA TYR A 550 9.78 -29.66 15.98
C TYR A 550 9.49 -30.47 14.72
N GLY A 551 10.49 -30.64 13.87
CA GLY A 551 10.43 -31.59 12.76
C GLY A 551 10.45 -33.05 13.24
N PRO A 552 10.20 -34.01 12.34
CA PRO A 552 10.32 -35.42 12.67
C PRO A 552 11.75 -35.78 13.10
N TRP A 553 11.86 -36.80 13.95
CA TRP A 553 13.15 -37.45 14.22
C TRP A 553 13.70 -38.12 12.95
N SER A 554 15.02 -38.20 12.87
CA SER A 554 15.74 -39.08 11.96
C SER A 554 15.24 -40.53 12.10
N ALA A 555 15.26 -41.28 11.00
CA ALA A 555 14.70 -42.63 10.92
C ALA A 555 15.17 -43.57 12.05
N ASP A 556 14.28 -44.49 12.43
CA ASP A 556 14.47 -45.50 13.47
C ASP A 556 15.80 -46.26 13.30
N GLN A 557 16.48 -46.48 14.43
CA GLN A 557 17.78 -47.16 14.50
C GLN A 557 17.65 -48.43 15.34
N SER A 558 18.71 -49.24 15.39
CA SER A 558 18.65 -50.51 16.10
C SER A 558 19.99 -50.94 16.66
N PHE A 559 19.95 -51.42 17.90
CA PHE A 559 21.05 -52.17 18.49
C PHE A 559 21.13 -53.56 17.84
N ALA A 560 22.34 -54.09 17.69
CA ALA A 560 22.54 -55.44 17.18
C ALA A 560 22.21 -56.47 18.27
N ALA A 561 21.90 -57.72 17.89
CA ALA A 561 21.77 -58.78 18.88
C ALA A 561 23.13 -59.05 19.56
N VAL A 562 23.15 -59.14 20.89
CA VAL A 562 24.36 -59.27 21.71
C VAL A 562 24.38 -60.66 22.35
N THR A 563 25.27 -61.53 21.86
CA THR A 563 25.45 -62.87 22.42
C THR A 563 26.10 -62.83 23.80
N SER A 564 25.48 -63.48 24.78
CA SER A 564 25.98 -63.55 26.16
C SER A 564 27.31 -64.33 26.20
N PRO A 565 28.38 -63.80 26.82
CA PRO A 565 29.69 -64.47 26.88
C PRO A 565 29.63 -65.91 27.42
N THR A 566 30.32 -66.85 26.78
CA THR A 566 30.34 -68.25 27.23
C THR A 566 31.31 -68.45 28.40
N ILE A 567 30.78 -68.72 29.60
CA ILE A 567 31.58 -68.97 30.81
C ILE A 567 31.60 -70.48 31.11
N LYS A 568 32.80 -71.09 31.13
CA LYS A 568 32.94 -72.53 31.37
C LYS A 568 32.42 -72.92 32.77
N GLY A 569 31.46 -73.84 32.82
CA GLY A 569 30.84 -74.32 34.06
C GLY A 569 29.64 -73.50 34.53
N TYR A 570 29.20 -72.53 33.73
CA TYR A 570 27.97 -71.78 33.95
C TYR A 570 27.10 -71.80 32.69
N THR A 571 25.81 -71.57 32.88
CA THR A 571 24.80 -71.43 31.83
C THR A 571 24.08 -70.10 32.06
N ALA A 572 24.09 -69.22 31.06
CA ALA A 572 23.29 -68.01 31.09
C ALA A 572 21.80 -68.37 30.97
N ASP A 573 20.94 -67.65 31.69
CA ASP A 573 19.49 -67.69 31.51
C ASP A 573 19.06 -67.24 30.10
N GLN A 574 19.79 -66.31 29.49
CA GLN A 574 19.60 -65.81 28.14
C GLN A 574 20.89 -65.97 27.33
N ALA A 575 20.83 -66.71 26.21
CA ALA A 575 21.98 -66.95 25.34
C ALA A 575 22.40 -65.70 24.54
N GLN A 576 21.47 -64.78 24.31
CA GLN A 576 21.70 -63.45 23.73
C GLN A 576 20.58 -62.49 24.13
N ILE A 577 20.84 -61.19 24.05
CA ILE A 577 19.79 -60.18 23.90
C ILE A 577 19.53 -60.03 22.39
N ASP A 578 18.26 -60.14 21.98
CA ASP A 578 17.86 -60.00 20.58
C ASP A 578 17.95 -58.53 20.09
N LYS A 579 17.99 -58.36 18.76
CA LYS A 579 18.09 -57.05 18.09
C LYS A 579 16.96 -56.10 18.50
N GLN A 580 17.27 -55.05 19.26
CA GLN A 580 16.31 -54.00 19.63
C GLN A 580 16.19 -52.93 18.54
N THR A 581 14.97 -52.40 18.31
CA THR A 581 14.73 -51.25 17.41
C THR A 581 14.14 -50.10 18.21
N VAL A 582 14.68 -48.89 18.03
CA VAL A 582 14.38 -47.68 18.81
C VAL A 582 14.22 -46.46 17.90
N ASN A 583 13.57 -45.44 18.42
CA ASN A 583 13.33 -44.15 17.74
C ASN A 583 13.71 -42.96 18.66
N GLY A 584 13.61 -41.73 18.16
CA GLY A 584 14.04 -40.54 18.89
C GLY A 584 13.22 -40.18 20.14
N ASP A 585 12.09 -40.84 20.40
CA ASP A 585 11.29 -40.69 21.63
C ASP A 585 11.41 -41.92 22.56
N SER A 586 12.28 -42.88 22.22
CA SER A 586 12.55 -44.06 23.05
C SER A 586 13.37 -43.71 24.31
N LYS A 587 13.18 -44.51 25.35
CA LYS A 587 14.02 -44.50 26.55
C LYS A 587 15.20 -45.45 26.40
N ASP A 588 16.22 -45.25 27.21
CA ASP A 588 17.32 -46.18 27.37
C ASP A 588 16.82 -47.59 27.74
N LEU A 589 17.50 -48.59 27.21
CA LEU A 589 17.18 -50.01 27.38
C LEU A 589 18.16 -50.64 28.37
N GLU A 590 17.62 -51.38 29.34
CA GLU A 590 18.39 -52.01 30.41
C GLU A 590 17.99 -53.48 30.51
N PHE A 591 18.96 -54.37 30.35
CA PHE A 591 18.80 -55.82 30.39
C PHE A 591 19.70 -56.43 31.47
N THR A 592 19.38 -57.64 31.93
CA THR A 592 20.23 -58.38 32.88
C THR A 592 20.25 -59.86 32.52
N VAL A 593 21.45 -60.41 32.39
CA VAL A 593 21.71 -61.82 32.09
C VAL A 593 22.37 -62.48 33.31
N THR A 594 21.74 -63.54 33.81
CA THR A 594 22.17 -64.25 35.02
C THR A 594 22.81 -65.59 34.68
N TYR A 595 24.07 -65.74 35.05
CA TYR A 595 24.78 -67.01 34.96
C TYR A 595 24.49 -67.88 36.17
N THR A 596 23.90 -69.04 35.91
CA THR A 596 23.71 -70.12 36.89
C THR A 596 24.82 -71.16 36.74
N LYS A 597 25.34 -71.71 37.84
CA LYS A 597 26.39 -72.74 37.77
C LYS A 597 25.78 -74.03 37.20
N THR A 598 26.36 -74.56 36.13
CA THR A 598 25.82 -75.75 35.46
C THR A 598 25.89 -76.95 36.43
N PRO A 599 24.77 -77.62 36.74
CA PRO A 599 24.80 -78.80 37.58
C PRO A 599 25.51 -79.96 36.86
N VAL A 600 26.33 -80.70 37.60
CA VAL A 600 26.99 -81.92 37.13
C VAL A 600 26.18 -83.10 37.66
N VAL A 601 25.71 -83.99 36.80
CA VAL A 601 24.99 -85.20 37.23
C VAL A 601 25.93 -86.06 38.11
N GLY A 602 25.47 -86.46 39.29
CA GLY A 602 26.21 -87.33 40.19
C GLY A 602 26.02 -88.81 39.86
N GLY A 603 26.88 -89.64 40.45
CA GLY A 603 26.67 -91.09 40.48
C GLY A 603 25.46 -91.45 41.32
N ASN A 604 24.87 -92.61 41.04
CA ASN A 604 23.68 -93.09 41.75
C ASN A 604 24.03 -93.57 43.16
N VAL A 605 23.12 -93.30 44.11
CA VAL A 605 23.20 -93.85 45.47
C VAL A 605 22.31 -95.08 45.54
N THR A 606 22.90 -96.25 45.75
CA THR A 606 22.17 -97.53 45.82
C THR A 606 22.08 -98.02 47.27
N ALA A 607 20.88 -98.05 47.83
CA ALA A 607 20.59 -98.67 49.12
C ALA A 607 20.26 -100.16 48.91
N LYS A 608 21.11 -101.05 49.43
CA LYS A 608 20.98 -102.52 49.34
C LYS A 608 20.45 -103.11 50.64
N TYR A 609 19.74 -104.24 50.56
CA TYR A 609 19.12 -104.91 51.71
C TYR A 609 19.46 -106.40 51.67
N VAL A 610 20.36 -106.85 52.56
CA VAL A 610 20.97 -108.19 52.51
C VAL A 610 20.93 -108.95 53.83
N ASP A 611 21.01 -110.27 53.77
CA ASP A 611 21.29 -111.09 54.96
C ASP A 611 22.78 -111.08 55.35
N GLU A 612 23.12 -111.70 56.48
CA GLU A 612 24.51 -111.81 56.97
C GLU A 612 25.47 -112.54 56.02
N ASN A 613 24.96 -113.25 55.02
CA ASN A 613 25.75 -113.92 53.98
C ASN A 613 25.86 -113.09 52.69
N GLY A 614 25.26 -111.89 52.64
CA GLY A 614 25.24 -111.01 51.49
C GLY A 614 24.16 -111.32 50.45
N ASN A 615 23.21 -112.23 50.73
CA ASN A 615 22.10 -112.50 49.80
C ASN A 615 21.08 -111.34 49.86
N PRO A 616 20.55 -110.86 48.72
CA PRO A 616 19.49 -109.86 48.73
C PRO A 616 18.20 -110.41 49.35
N ILE A 617 17.60 -109.65 50.27
CA ILE A 617 16.35 -109.99 50.98
C ILE A 617 15.23 -108.97 50.77
N ALA A 618 15.54 -107.82 50.15
CA ALA A 618 14.57 -106.89 49.57
C ALA A 618 15.23 -106.12 48.42
N ASP A 619 14.43 -105.57 47.50
CA ASP A 619 14.94 -104.85 46.32
C ASP A 619 15.79 -103.63 46.72
N ASP A 620 16.85 -103.38 45.93
CA ASP A 620 17.67 -102.18 46.02
C ASP A 620 16.83 -100.92 45.76
N VAL A 621 17.13 -99.82 46.46
CA VAL A 621 16.54 -98.50 46.21
C VAL A 621 17.63 -97.59 45.64
N ILE A 622 17.41 -97.11 44.41
CA ILE A 622 18.32 -96.20 43.72
C ILE A 622 17.82 -94.76 43.84
N ALA A 623 18.68 -93.86 44.30
CA ALA A 623 18.46 -92.42 44.24
C ALA A 623 19.48 -91.78 43.27
N SER A 624 19.07 -90.71 42.59
CA SER A 624 19.85 -89.99 41.59
C SER A 624 19.74 -88.48 41.81
N GLY A 625 20.85 -87.75 41.70
CA GLY A 625 20.91 -86.28 41.88
C GLY A 625 22.17 -85.70 41.26
N ASN A 626 22.41 -84.40 41.45
CA ASN A 626 23.60 -83.70 40.96
C ASN A 626 24.71 -83.70 42.02
N VAL A 627 25.97 -83.60 41.60
CA VAL A 627 27.14 -83.55 42.51
C VAL A 627 26.99 -82.39 43.51
N GLY A 628 26.84 -82.73 44.79
CA GLY A 628 26.57 -81.81 45.89
C GLY A 628 25.14 -81.84 46.44
N ASP A 629 24.14 -82.27 45.66
CA ASP A 629 22.76 -82.44 46.12
C ASP A 629 22.73 -83.44 47.30
N PRO A 630 21.86 -83.26 48.32
CA PRO A 630 21.78 -84.18 49.45
C PRO A 630 21.03 -85.46 49.09
N TYR A 631 21.48 -86.60 49.63
CA TYR A 631 20.74 -87.87 49.63
C TYR A 631 20.46 -88.36 51.05
N SER A 632 19.41 -89.18 51.15
CA SER A 632 19.07 -89.96 52.33
C SER A 632 18.54 -91.32 51.90
N THR A 633 18.95 -92.37 52.61
CA THR A 633 18.49 -93.75 52.46
C THR A 633 17.88 -94.22 53.78
N THR A 634 16.98 -95.20 53.72
CA THR A 634 16.24 -95.66 54.90
C THR A 634 16.34 -97.16 55.08
N GLN A 635 16.39 -97.61 56.34
CA GLN A 635 16.20 -99.00 56.73
C GLN A 635 14.78 -99.45 56.35
N LYS A 636 14.61 -100.72 55.98
CA LYS A 636 13.30 -101.36 55.73
C LYS A 636 13.02 -102.38 56.83
N ASP A 637 11.76 -102.56 57.20
CA ASP A 637 11.36 -103.74 57.98
C ASP A 637 11.23 -104.92 57.01
N VAL A 638 12.10 -105.92 57.15
CA VAL A 638 12.15 -107.10 56.26
C VAL A 638 11.57 -108.33 57.00
N PRO A 639 10.40 -108.86 56.60
CA PRO A 639 9.73 -109.93 57.33
C PRO A 639 10.59 -111.19 57.52
N GLY A 640 10.65 -111.68 58.77
CA GLY A 640 11.45 -112.85 59.15
C GLY A 640 12.93 -112.57 59.43
N TYR A 641 13.37 -111.32 59.33
CA TYR A 641 14.71 -110.87 59.65
C TYR A 641 14.67 -109.72 60.69
N THR A 642 15.75 -109.57 61.45
CA THR A 642 15.99 -108.46 62.38
C THR A 642 17.19 -107.66 61.88
N PHE A 643 17.09 -106.33 61.86
CA PHE A 643 18.19 -105.46 61.44
C PHE A 643 19.43 -105.61 62.35
N LYS A 644 20.61 -105.60 61.73
CA LYS A 644 21.90 -105.76 62.40
C LYS A 644 22.74 -104.49 62.33
N GLU A 645 23.07 -104.04 61.12
CA GLU A 645 23.97 -102.91 60.89
C GLU A 645 23.76 -102.28 59.50
N VAL A 646 24.20 -101.03 59.33
CA VAL A 646 24.30 -100.37 58.03
C VAL A 646 25.78 -100.13 57.70
N GLN A 647 26.17 -100.50 56.49
CA GLN A 647 27.52 -100.34 55.95
C GLN A 647 27.51 -99.23 54.91
N GLY A 648 28.39 -98.23 55.06
CA GLY A 648 28.33 -96.97 54.31
C GLY A 648 27.52 -95.88 55.03
N ASN A 649 27.48 -94.68 54.45
CA ASN A 649 26.82 -93.53 55.06
C ASN A 649 25.36 -93.43 54.59
N PRO A 650 24.35 -93.58 55.47
CA PRO A 650 22.94 -93.57 55.04
C PRO A 650 22.47 -92.19 54.55
N THR A 651 23.18 -91.11 54.89
CA THR A 651 22.94 -89.74 54.42
C THR A 651 24.25 -89.10 53.97
N GLY A 652 24.21 -88.27 52.93
CA GLY A 652 25.37 -87.54 52.43
C GLY A 652 25.01 -86.57 51.31
N SER A 653 26.00 -86.15 50.52
CA SER A 653 25.78 -85.52 49.21
C SER A 653 26.21 -86.47 48.10
N PHE A 654 25.50 -86.40 46.97
CA PHE A 654 25.85 -87.10 45.74
C PHE A 654 27.27 -86.72 45.30
N THR A 655 28.10 -87.72 45.00
CA THR A 655 29.43 -87.55 44.37
C THR A 655 29.37 -87.70 42.86
N ASP A 656 30.46 -87.44 42.16
CA ASP A 656 30.66 -87.77 40.75
C ASP A 656 30.82 -89.29 40.49
N GLN A 657 31.01 -90.07 41.56
CA GLN A 657 31.07 -91.53 41.57
C GLN A 657 29.79 -92.13 42.17
N ASP A 658 29.42 -93.33 41.72
CA ASP A 658 28.34 -94.13 42.33
C ASP A 658 28.64 -94.46 43.80
N GLN A 659 27.60 -94.46 44.63
CA GLN A 659 27.68 -94.67 46.07
C GLN A 659 26.78 -95.84 46.48
N THR A 660 27.16 -96.60 47.52
CA THR A 660 26.37 -97.75 48.01
C THR A 660 26.24 -97.71 49.52
N VAL A 661 25.04 -98.00 50.01
CA VAL A 661 24.70 -98.15 51.43
C VAL A 661 24.05 -99.51 51.62
N THR A 662 24.63 -100.40 52.42
CA THR A 662 24.12 -101.77 52.59
C THR A 662 23.55 -101.96 53.98
N TYR A 663 22.24 -102.18 54.07
CA TYR A 663 21.57 -102.57 55.31
C TYR A 663 21.62 -104.10 55.45
N VAL A 664 22.21 -104.59 56.54
CA VAL A 664 22.43 -106.01 56.82
C VAL A 664 21.46 -106.49 57.91
N TYR A 665 20.89 -107.68 57.76
CA TYR A 665 19.89 -108.24 58.66
C TYR A 665 20.18 -109.71 59.02
N THR A 666 19.96 -110.07 60.29
CA THR A 666 20.06 -111.43 60.84
C THR A 666 18.72 -112.15 60.75
N LYS A 667 18.69 -113.46 60.45
CA LYS A 667 17.44 -114.22 60.27
C LYS A 667 16.86 -114.70 61.61
N ASN A 668 15.54 -114.61 61.78
CA ASN A 668 14.88 -114.90 63.06
C ASN A 668 14.65 -116.42 63.29
N PRO A 669 14.81 -116.93 64.53
CA PRO A 669 14.56 -118.34 64.87
C PRO A 669 13.06 -118.67 64.98
N ALA A 670 12.71 -119.94 64.78
CA ALA A 670 11.34 -120.45 64.82
C ALA A 670 10.97 -121.11 66.18
N THR A 671 9.67 -121.17 66.48
CA THR A 671 9.10 -121.78 67.70
C THR A 671 7.80 -122.55 67.39
N ASP A 672 7.40 -123.45 68.29
CA ASP A 672 6.48 -124.55 68.00
C ASP A 672 5.36 -124.81 69.03
N ASN A 673 4.14 -125.01 68.50
CA ASN A 673 3.04 -125.85 69.00
C ASN A 673 2.36 -125.63 70.39
N ASN A 674 1.05 -125.30 70.31
CA ASN A 674 -0.12 -126.04 70.88
C ASN A 674 -0.96 -125.42 72.04
N GLY A 675 -2.29 -125.48 71.90
CA GLY A 675 -3.34 -125.12 72.90
C GLY A 675 -3.57 -123.61 73.14
N GLY A 676 -4.78 -123.02 73.25
CA GLY A 676 -6.16 -123.54 73.25
C GLY A 676 -6.77 -123.64 74.66
N THR A 677 -7.98 -123.14 74.99
CA THR A 677 -9.06 -122.43 74.26
C THR A 677 -9.89 -121.60 75.30
N GLY A 678 -10.85 -120.70 74.99
CA GLY A 678 -11.39 -120.16 73.73
C GLY A 678 -12.74 -119.42 73.93
N LEU A 679 -13.44 -119.10 72.83
CA LEU A 679 -14.85 -118.64 72.71
C LEU A 679 -15.32 -117.34 73.42
N ASN A 680 -15.39 -116.25 72.64
CA ASN A 680 -16.70 -115.75 72.19
C ASN A 680 -16.61 -114.98 70.85
N GLN A 681 -17.65 -115.10 70.03
CA GLN A 681 -17.86 -114.52 68.69
C GLN A 681 -19.30 -113.90 68.66
N PRO A 682 -19.91 -113.39 67.55
CA PRO A 682 -19.49 -113.32 66.14
C PRO A 682 -19.66 -111.95 65.41
N GLY A 683 -19.25 -111.88 64.14
CA GLY A 683 -19.57 -110.80 63.17
C GLY A 683 -18.33 -110.23 62.44
N LYS A 684 -17.85 -110.69 61.27
CA LYS A 684 -18.40 -111.46 60.11
C LYS A 684 -19.21 -110.57 59.12
N PRO A 685 -19.10 -110.75 57.77
CA PRO A 685 -17.89 -110.73 56.92
C PRO A 685 -18.08 -110.04 55.52
N GLY A 686 -17.02 -110.00 54.70
CA GLY A 686 -17.05 -109.85 53.22
C GLY A 686 -15.68 -109.37 52.68
N ASN A 687 -14.88 -110.06 51.84
CA ASN A 687 -15.09 -110.97 50.69
C ASN A 687 -15.45 -110.24 49.38
N GLY A 688 -14.66 -110.30 48.29
CA GLY A 688 -13.35 -110.97 48.10
C GLY A 688 -12.84 -110.92 46.63
N THR A 689 -11.85 -111.76 46.32
CA THR A 689 -11.55 -112.39 45.01
C THR A 689 -11.43 -111.56 43.71
N ASP A 690 -10.19 -111.40 43.24
CA ASP A 690 -9.64 -111.91 41.96
C ASP A 690 -10.61 -112.30 40.81
N THR A 691 -10.36 -111.77 39.59
CA THR A 691 -10.21 -112.56 38.33
C THR A 691 -9.98 -111.69 37.07
N GLY A 692 -9.22 -112.22 36.10
CA GLY A 692 -9.59 -112.18 34.66
C GLY A 692 -9.22 -110.98 33.77
N ASN A 693 -8.12 -111.13 33.01
CA ASN A 693 -7.80 -110.34 31.79
C ASN A 693 -8.79 -110.68 30.63
N PRO A 694 -9.18 -109.74 29.74
CA PRO A 694 -8.59 -109.76 28.39
C PRO A 694 -8.43 -108.40 27.65
N SER A 695 -7.17 -108.03 27.40
CA SER A 695 -6.61 -107.71 26.06
C SER A 695 -7.10 -106.49 25.21
N SER A 696 -6.12 -105.61 24.88
CA SER A 696 -5.78 -105.05 23.55
C SER A 696 -5.94 -103.53 23.22
N ASN A 697 -4.82 -102.99 22.71
CA ASN A 697 -4.61 -101.92 21.71
C ASN A 697 -4.86 -100.41 22.01
N GLN A 698 -3.75 -99.70 22.25
CA GLN A 698 -3.15 -98.56 21.48
C GLN A 698 -3.99 -97.77 20.42
N PRO A 699 -3.58 -96.53 20.01
CA PRO A 699 -2.38 -95.73 20.39
C PRO A 699 -2.57 -94.20 20.61
N GLY A 700 -1.52 -93.48 21.06
CA GLY A 700 -1.32 -92.06 20.68
C GLY A 700 -0.68 -91.10 21.72
N ASN A 701 0.48 -90.53 21.40
CA ASN A 701 1.09 -89.32 22.01
C ASN A 701 0.58 -88.05 21.22
N PRO A 702 0.86 -86.76 21.56
CA PRO A 702 1.85 -86.23 22.52
C PRO A 702 1.52 -84.97 23.39
N SER A 703 2.25 -84.86 24.52
CA SER A 703 2.98 -83.70 25.09
C SER A 703 2.45 -82.25 25.21
N GLN A 704 3.03 -81.57 26.23
CA GLN A 704 3.17 -80.11 26.47
C GLN A 704 2.04 -79.30 27.19
N PRO A 705 2.33 -78.11 27.79
CA PRO A 705 1.83 -77.77 29.14
C PRO A 705 1.14 -76.39 29.27
N SER A 706 0.70 -76.00 30.49
CA SER A 706 0.41 -74.59 30.82
C SER A 706 0.44 -74.24 32.33
N ASN A 707 0.50 -72.92 32.60
CA ASN A 707 0.74 -72.22 33.88
C ASN A 707 -0.32 -72.40 35.00
N ALA A 708 0.04 -71.93 36.19
CA ALA A 708 -0.89 -71.56 37.26
C ALA A 708 -0.97 -70.02 37.44
N THR A 709 -2.12 -69.54 37.94
CA THR A 709 -2.45 -68.13 38.28
C THR A 709 -2.49 -67.94 39.83
N ASN A 710 -2.82 -66.82 40.51
CA ASN A 710 -3.58 -65.60 40.14
C ASN A 710 -3.49 -64.43 41.19
N ASN A 711 -3.70 -63.18 40.74
CA ASN A 711 -4.42 -62.02 41.35
C ASN A 711 -4.14 -61.33 42.72
N GLY A 712 -4.33 -59.99 42.70
CA GLY A 712 -4.53 -59.01 43.79
C GLY A 712 -3.84 -57.67 43.46
N VAL A 713 -4.35 -56.42 43.59
CA VAL A 713 -5.50 -55.74 44.26
C VAL A 713 -5.83 -54.46 43.42
N ILE A 714 -7.06 -54.17 42.92
CA ILE A 714 -8.28 -53.50 43.47
C ILE A 714 -8.22 -51.96 43.75
N ASN A 715 -8.90 -51.18 42.87
CA ASN A 715 -9.69 -49.93 42.97
C ASN A 715 -9.35 -48.73 43.90
N THR A 716 -9.44 -47.51 43.32
CA THR A 716 -10.55 -46.52 43.48
C THR A 716 -10.30 -45.29 42.56
N SER A 717 -11.26 -44.48 42.06
CA SER A 717 -12.73 -44.58 41.91
C SER A 717 -13.27 -43.50 40.94
N THR A 718 -14.22 -43.82 40.04
CA THR A 718 -15.27 -42.93 39.42
C THR A 718 -14.84 -41.64 38.66
N ASN A 719 -15.52 -41.07 37.64
CA ASN A 719 -16.71 -41.31 36.78
C ASN A 719 -16.65 -40.22 35.65
N THR A 720 -17.37 -40.16 34.51
CA THR A 720 -18.41 -40.91 33.76
C THR A 720 -18.39 -40.37 32.30
N GLY A 721 -19.05 -40.92 31.27
CA GLY A 721 -19.89 -42.13 31.15
C GLY A 721 -20.81 -42.09 29.90
N SER A 722 -20.94 -43.23 29.21
CA SER A 722 -21.90 -43.55 28.10
C SER A 722 -21.67 -42.88 26.72
N LYS A 723 -21.41 -43.61 25.62
CA LYS A 723 -22.22 -44.62 24.83
C LYS A 723 -23.18 -43.93 23.82
N VAL A 724 -23.34 -44.29 22.53
CA VAL A 724 -22.82 -45.34 21.57
C VAL A 724 -22.98 -44.77 20.10
N ASN A 725 -22.78 -45.42 18.92
CA ASN A 725 -22.76 -46.84 18.51
C ASN A 725 -22.10 -47.13 17.12
N ASN A 726 -21.76 -48.41 16.89
CA ASN A 726 -21.68 -49.21 15.62
C ASN A 726 -21.30 -48.66 14.23
N GLY A 727 -20.44 -49.45 13.53
CA GLY A 727 -20.46 -49.69 12.07
C GLY A 727 -19.47 -48.87 11.23
N ALA A 728 -18.31 -49.32 10.70
CA ALA A 728 -17.71 -50.63 10.33
C ALA A 728 -17.89 -51.08 8.85
N VAL A 729 -16.76 -51.20 8.11
CA VAL A 729 -16.47 -52.12 6.98
C VAL A 729 -17.18 -51.80 5.62
N ASN A 730 -16.55 -51.75 4.42
CA ASN A 730 -15.17 -52.09 3.97
C ASN A 730 -14.68 -51.30 2.71
N SER A 731 -13.45 -51.58 2.25
CA SER A 731 -12.64 -50.95 1.16
C SER A 731 -13.20 -50.96 -0.29
N PRO A 732 -12.54 -50.24 -1.23
CA PRO A 732 -11.66 -50.93 -2.20
C PRO A 732 -10.26 -50.26 -2.42
N GLU A 733 -9.55 -50.62 -3.50
CA GLU A 733 -8.08 -50.53 -3.67
C GLU A 733 -7.58 -49.51 -4.75
N LEU A 734 -6.27 -49.59 -5.08
CA LEU A 734 -5.40 -48.64 -5.81
C LEU A 734 -5.74 -48.37 -7.30
N PRO A 735 -5.11 -47.34 -7.92
CA PRO A 735 -4.14 -47.64 -9.00
C PRO A 735 -2.90 -46.71 -9.05
N GLN A 736 -2.00 -46.95 -10.03
CA GLN A 736 -0.73 -46.24 -10.25
C GLN A 736 -0.71 -45.45 -11.58
N THR A 737 -0.08 -44.27 -11.59
CA THR A 737 0.49 -43.48 -12.73
C THR A 737 -0.28 -43.30 -14.05
N GLY A 738 -0.50 -42.03 -14.44
CA GLY A 738 -0.93 -41.58 -15.79
C GLY A 738 -0.42 -40.16 -16.09
N GLU A 739 -0.45 -39.72 -17.35
CA GLU A 739 0.34 -38.59 -17.88
C GLU A 739 -0.37 -37.22 -18.02
N ASN A 740 0.44 -36.15 -17.92
CA ASN A 740 0.44 -34.87 -18.68
C ASN A 740 -0.89 -34.15 -19.01
N ASN A 741 -1.10 -32.92 -18.49
CA ASN A 741 -0.53 -31.70 -19.10
C ASN A 741 -0.82 -30.42 -18.29
N SER A 742 -0.02 -29.36 -18.51
CA SER A 742 -0.08 -28.10 -17.75
C SER A 742 -0.62 -26.91 -18.55
N GLN A 743 -1.24 -25.93 -17.87
CA GLN A 743 -1.00 -24.50 -18.20
C GLN A 743 -1.39 -23.51 -17.08
N SER A 744 -0.38 -23.07 -16.33
CA SER A 744 -0.32 -21.75 -15.69
C SER A 744 1.14 -21.29 -15.78
N GLN A 745 1.41 -20.04 -16.14
CA GLN A 745 2.76 -19.60 -16.49
C GLN A 745 3.53 -19.11 -15.26
N THR A 746 4.60 -19.82 -14.91
CA THR A 746 5.64 -19.34 -14.01
C THR A 746 6.71 -18.59 -14.80
N MET A 747 7.12 -17.41 -14.32
CA MET A 747 8.38 -16.80 -14.75
C MET A 747 9.48 -17.25 -13.78
N SER A 748 10.62 -17.70 -14.33
CA SER A 748 11.62 -18.46 -13.59
C SER A 748 12.90 -17.66 -13.34
N PHE A 749 13.31 -17.55 -12.08
CA PHE A 749 14.68 -17.21 -11.70
C PHE A 749 15.44 -18.47 -11.28
N ILE A 750 16.21 -19.04 -12.22
CA ILE A 750 17.20 -20.07 -11.92
C ILE A 750 18.58 -19.42 -11.97
N GLY A 751 19.29 -19.46 -10.85
CA GLY A 751 20.72 -19.15 -10.81
C GLY A 751 21.54 -20.34 -11.32
N ILE A 752 22.52 -20.07 -12.19
CA ILE A 752 23.56 -21.02 -12.57
C ILE A 752 24.92 -20.42 -12.19
N LEU A 753 25.79 -21.25 -11.64
CA LEU A 753 27.10 -20.85 -11.09
C LEU A 753 28.24 -21.51 -11.88
N LEU A 754 29.38 -20.82 -11.98
CA LEU A 754 30.65 -21.24 -12.62
C LEU A 754 30.60 -21.36 -14.16
N ALA A 755 31.64 -21.00 -14.92
CA ALA A 755 32.85 -20.19 -14.61
C ALA A 755 33.52 -19.75 -15.93
N MET A 756 34.42 -18.76 -15.87
CA MET A 756 35.60 -18.63 -16.76
C MET A 756 36.53 -17.49 -16.26
N PHE A 757 37.79 -17.50 -16.70
CA PHE A 757 38.87 -16.62 -16.20
C PHE A 757 39.11 -15.35 -17.05
N GLY A 758 39.55 -14.26 -16.39
CA GLY A 758 40.79 -13.60 -16.79
C GLY A 758 40.74 -12.15 -17.36
N SER A 759 41.76 -11.37 -16.95
CA SER A 759 42.10 -10.00 -17.41
C SER A 759 41.13 -8.88 -16.98
N LEU A 760 41.54 -7.62 -16.75
CA LEU A 760 42.87 -6.99 -16.75
C LEU A 760 42.94 -5.82 -15.72
N LEU A 761 44.13 -5.41 -15.29
CA LEU A 761 44.34 -4.21 -14.46
C LEU A 761 44.13 -2.92 -15.28
N GLY A 762 43.57 -1.85 -14.68
CA GLY A 762 43.23 -0.63 -15.44
C GLY A 762 42.97 0.68 -14.65
N PHE A 763 43.98 1.20 -13.96
CA PHE A 763 44.24 2.63 -13.68
C PHE A 763 43.19 3.59 -13.05
N LEU A 764 43.60 4.13 -11.89
CA LEU A 764 43.50 5.53 -11.42
C LEU A 764 42.14 6.29 -11.38
N GLY A 765 41.81 6.80 -10.19
CA GLY A 765 40.78 7.82 -10.00
C GLY A 765 41.26 9.25 -10.31
N ILE A 766 40.30 10.16 -10.57
CA ILE A 766 40.56 11.56 -10.92
C ILE A 766 40.23 12.51 -9.75
N LYS A 767 41.07 13.53 -9.61
CA LYS A 767 41.16 14.45 -8.46
C LYS A 767 40.24 15.65 -8.66
N LYS A 768 39.29 15.88 -7.74
CA LYS A 768 38.43 17.08 -7.74
C LYS A 768 39.29 18.35 -7.63
N ARG A 769 39.28 19.18 -8.67
CA ARG A 769 39.84 20.54 -8.66
C ARG A 769 38.73 21.56 -8.42
N ARG A 770 39.03 22.58 -7.63
CA ARG A 770 38.40 23.90 -7.78
C ARG A 770 39.01 24.58 -9.01
N ASN A 771 38.27 25.50 -9.62
CA ASN A 771 38.71 26.89 -9.69
C ASN A 771 37.48 27.80 -9.83
N ASP A 772 37.65 29.03 -9.36
CA ASP A 772 36.94 30.26 -9.72
C ASP A 772 35.41 30.23 -9.81
#